data_AF-A0A1G1SXH0-F1
#
_entry.id   AF-A0A1G1SXH0-F1
#
_cell.length_a   1.000
_cell.length_b   1.000
_cell.length_c   1.000
_cell.angle_alpha   90.00
_cell.angle_beta   90.00
_cell.angle_gamma   90.00
#
_symmetry.space_group_name_H-M   'P 1'
#
loop_
_entity.id
_entity.type
_entity.pdbx_description
1 polymer ?
#
loop_
_entity_poly.entity_id
_entity_poly.type
_entity_poly.pdbx_seq_one_letter_code
_entity_poly.pdbx_strand_id
1 'polypeptide(L)'
;MSASTLPSSLLLNGREFAYAAIQQHPAAVPAGLNGYEARVLERVGAWLSGAQEFTLTTSGSTGAPAPVALRRRQLAASAQRTGDFFDLGPGDRALVCLNCEYIGGLMMLVRGLERQLHLTVVEPQADPLALVPADAAFDFAAFVPLQLRAVLAAGHAERLNRMKTILVGGAPVDASLLAAVQAQLTVPVLLTYGMTETCSHVALRRLNGPRATTAFRVLPGIAAGQDARGCLTLRGDVTDDQLVVTNDLVALDTDSHTFEWLGRADFVINSGGVKVPAEKVELVLDVALAEIGAPRRCFVAGRPDERLGQAVAAYVEGPALAAAAEAPAAGRCWPPAWASTSSPGTSCSCPNFAPRRWQARPSGHVAHPRNPEFDWMKMPFLKFWGPWLAGLLLLLATGPAARAQGEADSTRTAPKADTTATPAVAPAAGGAAGLPPAEFETYNVKGKGVRYTASLTGLYTTGTVERMFLSTSHTANLSFKGGHWLVPVALNFSYGKQDGVQREREFLLLTTPTYQQGRYKFYALAQTEYSNLRAIDYRVVGGLGVGYQLYQDTLSNEVHVSYFLMGEKTQYYTDLQRQVLRHSLRAKGKYTRGGTTLTALVYYQPAVGNVNGDYRVNGTGALAVRLSRHLALAVTYAYSLESINVEGRAPVNTNLSVGFTYAAGK
;
A
#
# COMPACT_ATOMS: atom_id res chain seq x y z
N MET A 1 -43.71 -30.58 13.13
CA MET A 1 -42.35 -30.65 12.54
C MET A 1 -41.51 -29.61 13.26
N SER A 2 -40.62 -30.03 14.17
CA SER A 2 -39.71 -29.11 14.86
C SER A 2 -38.70 -28.62 13.84
N ALA A 3 -38.78 -27.36 13.43
CA ALA A 3 -37.71 -26.75 12.65
C ALA A 3 -36.41 -26.88 13.46
N SER A 4 -35.35 -27.38 12.82
CA SER A 4 -34.02 -27.42 13.44
C SER A 4 -33.65 -26.01 13.87
N THR A 5 -33.38 -25.82 15.17
CA THR A 5 -32.87 -24.55 15.73
C THR A 5 -31.44 -24.26 15.31
N LEU A 6 -30.76 -25.21 14.66
CA LEU A 6 -29.41 -25.05 14.16
C LEU A 6 -29.43 -24.44 12.75
N PRO A 7 -28.58 -23.44 12.47
CA PRO A 7 -28.48 -22.82 11.15
C PRO A 7 -27.92 -23.82 10.13
N SER A 8 -28.66 -24.04 9.04
CA SER A 8 -28.22 -24.83 7.89
C SER A 8 -27.60 -23.98 6.77
N SER A 9 -27.65 -22.66 6.91
CA SER A 9 -27.24 -21.66 5.92
C SER A 9 -26.73 -20.39 6.59
N LEU A 10 -26.08 -19.55 5.79
CA LEU A 10 -25.78 -18.15 6.11
C LEU A 10 -26.52 -17.22 5.14
N LEU A 11 -26.81 -16.00 5.58
CA LEU A 11 -27.30 -14.93 4.72
C LEU A 11 -26.12 -14.02 4.35
N LEU A 12 -25.81 -13.88 3.07
CA LEU A 12 -24.73 -13.02 2.56
C LEU A 12 -25.31 -12.02 1.57
N ASN A 13 -25.27 -10.73 1.92
CA ASN A 13 -25.88 -9.64 1.15
C ASN A 13 -27.34 -9.93 0.76
N GLY A 14 -28.11 -10.50 1.70
CA GLY A 14 -29.53 -10.84 1.49
C GLY A 14 -29.78 -12.12 0.68
N ARG A 15 -28.73 -12.82 0.24
CA ARG A 15 -28.82 -14.12 -0.45
C ARG A 15 -28.49 -15.25 0.52
N GLU A 16 -29.30 -16.30 0.49
CA GLU A 16 -29.09 -17.47 1.35
C GLU A 16 -28.13 -18.47 0.72
N PHE A 17 -27.14 -18.95 1.50
CA PHE A 17 -26.19 -19.97 1.08
C PHE A 17 -26.15 -21.12 2.08
N ALA A 18 -26.56 -22.32 1.66
CA ALA A 18 -26.55 -23.51 2.50
C ALA A 18 -25.13 -23.99 2.79
N TYR A 19 -24.83 -24.31 4.06
CA TYR A 19 -23.50 -24.79 4.47
C TYR A 19 -23.11 -26.09 3.77
N ALA A 20 -24.06 -27.01 3.57
CA ALA A 20 -23.83 -28.25 2.84
C ALA A 20 -23.37 -28.00 1.39
N ALA A 21 -23.94 -26.99 0.72
CA ALA A 21 -23.55 -26.63 -0.65
C ALA A 21 -22.16 -25.98 -0.69
N ILE A 22 -21.85 -25.11 0.28
CA ILE A 22 -20.54 -24.47 0.42
C ILE A 22 -19.46 -25.55 0.65
N GLN A 23 -19.74 -26.55 1.48
CA GLN A 23 -18.80 -27.63 1.82
C GLN A 23 -18.54 -28.59 0.65
N GLN A 24 -19.56 -28.89 -0.17
CA GLN A 24 -19.44 -29.80 -1.32
C GLN A 24 -18.76 -29.17 -2.53
N HIS A 25 -18.89 -27.85 -2.71
CA HIS A 25 -18.34 -27.14 -3.85
C HIS A 25 -17.50 -25.90 -3.44
N PRO A 26 -16.41 -26.08 -2.65
CA PRO A 26 -15.60 -24.94 -2.18
C PRO A 26 -14.97 -24.12 -3.33
N ALA A 27 -14.89 -24.67 -4.54
CA ALA A 27 -14.35 -24.00 -5.73
C ALA A 27 -15.42 -23.50 -6.73
N ALA A 28 -16.69 -23.88 -6.58
CA ALA A 28 -17.75 -23.37 -7.47
C ALA A 28 -18.30 -22.09 -6.88
N VAL A 29 -17.79 -20.94 -7.32
CA VAL A 29 -18.35 -19.63 -7.01
C VAL A 29 -19.68 -19.51 -7.78
N PRO A 30 -20.85 -19.41 -7.11
CA PRO A 30 -22.10 -19.12 -7.81
C PRO A 30 -21.96 -17.96 -8.79
N ALA A 31 -22.57 -18.07 -9.98
CA ALA A 31 -22.54 -16.99 -10.96
C ALA A 31 -23.13 -15.68 -10.37
N GLY A 32 -22.50 -14.55 -10.67
CA GLY A 32 -22.95 -13.23 -10.20
C GLY A 32 -22.59 -12.88 -8.75
N LEU A 33 -21.57 -13.51 -8.16
CA LEU A 33 -20.97 -13.04 -6.91
C LEU A 33 -19.93 -11.94 -7.17
N ASN A 34 -19.86 -10.96 -6.28
CA ASN A 34 -18.77 -10.00 -6.30
C ASN A 34 -17.51 -10.56 -5.60
N GLY A 35 -16.41 -9.81 -5.70
CA GLY A 35 -15.11 -10.21 -5.14
C GLY A 35 -15.15 -10.46 -3.63
N TYR A 36 -15.90 -9.66 -2.87
CA TYR A 36 -16.02 -9.82 -1.42
C TYR A 36 -16.82 -11.07 -1.06
N GLU A 37 -17.97 -11.26 -1.69
CA GLU A 37 -18.84 -12.43 -1.46
C GLU A 37 -18.10 -13.75 -1.74
N ALA A 38 -17.33 -13.80 -2.84
CA ALA A 38 -16.51 -14.95 -3.17
C ALA A 38 -15.47 -15.24 -2.07
N ARG A 39 -14.81 -14.21 -1.51
CA ARG A 39 -13.84 -14.36 -0.41
C ARG A 39 -14.49 -14.82 0.88
N VAL A 40 -15.69 -14.33 1.22
CA VAL A 40 -16.44 -14.80 2.39
C VAL A 40 -16.73 -16.29 2.26
N LEU A 41 -17.29 -16.72 1.12
CA LEU A 41 -17.63 -18.12 0.88
C LEU A 41 -16.38 -19.02 0.87
N GLU A 42 -15.25 -18.54 0.33
CA GLU A 42 -13.96 -19.24 0.39
C GLU A 42 -13.52 -19.49 1.85
N ARG A 43 -13.61 -18.49 2.72
CA ARG A 43 -13.24 -18.62 4.14
C ARG A 43 -14.19 -19.56 4.90
N VAL A 44 -15.49 -19.45 4.66
CA VAL A 44 -16.50 -20.34 5.25
C VAL A 44 -16.29 -21.77 4.76
N GLY A 45 -16.09 -21.97 3.46
CA GLY A 45 -15.80 -23.27 2.87
C GLY A 45 -14.55 -23.91 3.45
N ALA A 46 -13.45 -23.16 3.54
CA ALA A 46 -12.23 -23.63 4.20
C ALA A 46 -12.47 -24.09 5.64
N TRP A 47 -13.29 -23.35 6.43
CA TRP A 47 -13.65 -23.77 7.78
C TRP A 47 -14.47 -25.07 7.79
N LEU A 48 -15.50 -25.17 6.95
CA LEU A 48 -16.40 -26.33 6.89
C LEU A 48 -15.72 -27.59 6.33
N SER A 49 -14.75 -27.43 5.43
CA SER A 49 -13.94 -28.52 4.88
C SER A 49 -12.82 -28.98 5.83
N GLY A 50 -12.69 -28.36 7.00
CA GLY A 50 -11.72 -28.79 8.03
C GLY A 50 -10.29 -28.30 7.80
N ALA A 51 -10.09 -27.17 7.12
CA ALA A 51 -8.77 -26.55 6.99
C ALA A 51 -8.15 -26.31 8.38
N GLN A 52 -6.87 -26.65 8.54
CA GLN A 52 -6.15 -26.59 9.80
C GLN A 52 -5.41 -25.28 10.04
N GLU A 53 -5.19 -24.49 8.99
CA GLU A 53 -4.46 -23.22 9.05
C GLU A 53 -5.14 -22.15 8.21
N PHE A 54 -5.11 -20.92 8.69
CA PHE A 54 -5.67 -19.75 8.05
C PHE A 54 -4.62 -18.66 8.05
N THR A 55 -4.20 -18.23 6.86
CA THR A 55 -3.24 -17.13 6.71
C THR A 55 -4.00 -15.81 6.58
N LEU A 56 -3.59 -14.84 7.39
CA LEU A 56 -4.04 -13.45 7.33
C LEU A 56 -2.85 -12.53 7.15
N THR A 57 -3.08 -11.37 6.57
CA THR A 57 -2.05 -10.36 6.37
C THR A 57 -2.25 -9.24 7.40
N THR A 58 -1.22 -8.96 8.21
CA THR A 58 -1.28 -7.87 9.19
C THR A 58 -0.92 -6.54 8.55
N SER A 59 -1.59 -5.45 8.90
CA SER A 59 -1.32 -4.11 8.34
C SER A 59 -0.14 -3.41 9.04
N GLY A 60 0.88 -4.16 9.47
CA GLY A 60 1.93 -3.76 10.42
C GLY A 60 2.24 -2.26 10.47
N SER A 61 2.12 -1.65 11.65
CA SER A 61 2.26 -0.20 11.86
C SER A 61 3.65 0.37 11.52
N THR A 62 4.65 -0.49 11.31
CA THR A 62 6.06 -0.12 11.11
C THR A 62 6.74 -0.85 9.93
N GLY A 63 6.00 -1.57 9.06
CA GLY A 63 6.66 -2.36 7.99
C GLY A 63 5.74 -2.99 6.94
N ALA A 64 6.32 -3.89 6.12
CA ALA A 64 5.56 -4.64 5.12
C ALA A 64 4.48 -5.51 5.78
N PRO A 65 3.31 -5.66 5.17
CA PRO A 65 2.31 -6.58 5.67
C PRO A 65 2.87 -8.00 5.79
N ALA A 66 2.94 -8.54 7.00
CA ALA A 66 3.50 -9.87 7.25
C ALA A 66 2.36 -10.90 7.31
N PRO A 67 2.49 -12.06 6.63
CA PRO A 67 1.53 -13.14 6.78
C PRO A 67 1.65 -13.73 8.19
N VAL A 68 0.52 -13.84 8.87
CA VAL A 68 0.40 -14.54 10.15
C VAL A 68 -0.45 -15.78 9.90
N ALA A 69 0.19 -16.94 10.05
CA ALA A 69 -0.48 -18.23 9.99
C ALA A 69 -1.13 -18.52 11.35
N LEU A 70 -2.45 -18.68 11.35
CA LEU A 70 -3.23 -19.00 12.54
C LEU A 70 -3.78 -20.42 12.43
N ARG A 71 -3.58 -21.21 13.48
CA ARG A 71 -4.10 -22.59 13.50
C ARG A 71 -5.58 -22.57 13.83
N ARG A 72 -6.31 -23.51 13.23
CA ARG A 72 -7.75 -23.72 13.47
C ARG A 72 -8.08 -23.82 14.95
N ARG A 73 -7.25 -24.54 15.73
CA ARG A 73 -7.44 -24.69 17.19
C ARG A 73 -7.37 -23.36 17.95
N GLN A 74 -6.51 -22.42 17.54
CA GLN A 74 -6.40 -21.11 18.19
C GLN A 74 -7.63 -20.25 17.89
N LEU A 75 -8.09 -20.26 16.63
CA LEU A 75 -9.31 -19.58 16.20
C LEU A 75 -10.55 -20.15 16.91
N ALA A 76 -10.65 -21.48 17.00
CA ALA A 76 -11.73 -22.17 17.70
C ALA A 76 -11.73 -21.85 19.22
N ALA A 77 -10.56 -21.86 19.86
CA ALA A 77 -10.42 -21.48 21.27
C ALA A 77 -10.86 -20.02 21.51
N SER A 78 -10.44 -19.09 20.64
CA SER A 78 -10.87 -17.69 20.71
C SER A 78 -12.39 -17.53 20.51
N ALA A 79 -12.98 -18.30 19.59
CA ALA A 79 -14.41 -18.31 19.34
C ALA A 79 -15.21 -18.87 20.53
N GLN A 80 -14.77 -19.99 21.11
CA GLN A 80 -15.37 -20.58 22.31
C GLN A 80 -15.33 -19.61 23.48
N ARG A 81 -14.16 -19.00 23.74
CA ARG A 81 -14.00 -18.00 24.81
C ARG A 81 -14.93 -16.80 24.65
N THR A 82 -15.09 -16.31 23.41
CA THR A 82 -16.05 -15.24 23.12
C THR A 82 -17.48 -15.70 23.40
N GLY A 83 -17.84 -16.90 22.95
CA GLY A 83 -19.17 -17.46 23.14
C GLY A 83 -19.53 -17.68 24.60
N ASP A 84 -18.61 -18.21 25.39
CA ASP A 84 -18.82 -18.47 26.81
C ASP A 84 -18.85 -17.16 27.63
N PHE A 85 -18.04 -16.15 27.25
CA PHE A 85 -18.02 -14.87 27.95
C PHE A 85 -19.31 -14.06 27.74
N PHE A 86 -19.89 -14.12 26.53
CA PHE A 86 -21.08 -13.36 26.16
C PHE A 86 -22.39 -14.16 26.15
N ASP A 87 -22.33 -15.42 26.56
CA ASP A 87 -23.47 -16.35 26.50
C ASP A 87 -24.10 -16.40 25.10
N LEU A 88 -23.23 -16.61 24.10
CA LEU A 88 -23.61 -16.80 22.70
C LEU A 88 -23.65 -18.28 22.37
N GLY A 89 -24.77 -18.73 21.83
CA GLY A 89 -24.99 -20.13 21.50
C GLY A 89 -25.97 -20.34 20.34
N PRO A 90 -26.38 -21.60 20.10
CA PRO A 90 -27.26 -21.93 18.99
C PRO A 90 -28.56 -21.13 19.01
N GLY A 91 -28.91 -20.53 17.87
CA GLY A 91 -30.11 -19.70 17.71
C GLY A 91 -29.88 -18.19 17.84
N ASP A 92 -28.75 -17.76 18.41
CA ASP A 92 -28.37 -16.34 18.42
C ASP A 92 -27.99 -15.85 17.01
N ARG A 93 -28.26 -14.59 16.72
CA ARG A 93 -28.03 -13.98 15.40
C ARG A 93 -26.86 -13.00 15.44
N ALA A 94 -25.88 -13.22 14.58
CA ALA A 94 -24.70 -12.37 14.48
C ALA A 94 -24.68 -11.58 13.17
N LEU A 95 -24.48 -10.25 13.28
CA LEU A 95 -24.19 -9.40 12.14
C LEU A 95 -22.67 -9.39 11.87
N VAL A 96 -22.27 -9.81 10.66
CA VAL A 96 -20.90 -9.79 10.18
C VAL A 96 -20.74 -8.62 9.21
N CYS A 97 -20.27 -7.48 9.73
CA CYS A 97 -20.08 -6.24 8.97
C CYS A 97 -18.63 -5.72 8.96
N LEU A 98 -17.71 -6.54 9.45
CA LEU A 98 -16.26 -6.29 9.37
C LEU A 98 -15.70 -7.03 8.15
N ASN A 99 -14.65 -6.48 7.54
CA ASN A 99 -14.00 -7.14 6.41
C ASN A 99 -13.40 -8.49 6.84
N CYS A 100 -13.90 -9.57 6.23
CA CYS A 100 -13.52 -10.95 6.51
C CYS A 100 -12.11 -11.33 6.06
N GLU A 101 -11.42 -10.45 5.33
CA GLU A 101 -9.99 -10.60 5.02
C GLU A 101 -9.07 -10.23 6.19
N TYR A 102 -9.60 -9.51 7.20
CA TYR A 102 -8.89 -9.19 8.42
C TYR A 102 -9.42 -10.02 9.58
N ILE A 103 -8.60 -10.13 10.64
CA ILE A 103 -8.89 -11.00 11.76
C ILE A 103 -10.22 -10.70 12.45
N GLY A 104 -10.63 -9.43 12.51
CA GLY A 104 -11.91 -9.02 13.09
C GLY A 104 -13.12 -9.63 12.37
N GLY A 105 -13.15 -9.59 11.03
CA GLY A 105 -14.22 -10.18 10.24
C GLY A 105 -14.14 -11.70 10.17
N LEU A 106 -12.94 -12.26 9.98
CA LEU A 106 -12.76 -13.72 10.00
C LEU A 106 -13.29 -14.32 11.30
N MET A 107 -12.98 -13.71 12.46
CA MET A 107 -13.43 -14.23 13.75
C MET A 107 -14.93 -14.14 13.95
N MET A 108 -15.64 -13.22 13.29
CA MET A 108 -17.11 -13.23 13.31
C MET A 108 -17.68 -14.44 12.57
N LEU A 109 -17.08 -14.83 11.43
CA LEU A 109 -17.45 -16.07 10.73
C LEU A 109 -17.14 -17.30 11.60
N VAL A 110 -15.92 -17.39 12.14
CA VAL A 110 -15.51 -18.52 12.97
C VAL A 110 -16.39 -18.65 14.22
N ARG A 111 -16.69 -17.55 14.92
CA ARG A 111 -17.64 -17.56 16.06
C ARG A 111 -19.00 -18.08 15.66
N GLY A 112 -19.52 -17.63 14.52
CA GLY A 112 -20.80 -18.11 14.01
C GLY A 112 -20.82 -19.60 13.75
N LEU A 113 -19.79 -20.12 13.09
CA LEU A 113 -19.69 -21.53 12.74
C LEU A 113 -19.45 -22.41 13.99
N GLU A 114 -18.56 -21.99 14.89
CA GLU A 114 -18.22 -22.75 16.11
C GLU A 114 -19.33 -22.73 17.15
N ARG A 115 -20.11 -21.63 17.24
CA ARG A 115 -21.21 -21.48 18.20
C ARG A 115 -22.59 -21.69 17.60
N GLN A 116 -22.65 -22.09 16.33
CA GLN A 116 -23.89 -22.34 15.58
C GLN A 116 -24.86 -21.14 15.58
N LEU A 117 -24.30 -19.94 15.39
CA LEU A 117 -25.05 -18.69 15.28
C LEU A 117 -25.64 -18.53 13.87
N HIS A 118 -26.79 -17.88 13.77
CA HIS A 118 -27.31 -17.41 12.49
C HIS A 118 -26.47 -16.24 11.99
N LEU A 119 -25.74 -16.45 10.90
CA LEU A 119 -24.84 -15.44 10.33
C LEU A 119 -25.56 -14.61 9.26
N THR A 120 -25.58 -13.29 9.46
CA THR A 120 -25.92 -12.32 8.41
C THR A 120 -24.67 -11.53 8.07
N VAL A 121 -24.10 -11.79 6.90
CA VAL A 121 -22.90 -11.15 6.37
C VAL A 121 -23.30 -10.05 5.39
N VAL A 122 -22.72 -8.87 5.59
CA VAL A 122 -22.87 -7.74 4.69
C VAL A 122 -21.51 -7.19 4.31
N GLU A 123 -21.45 -6.48 3.19
CA GLU A 123 -20.24 -5.77 2.81
C GLU A 123 -19.85 -4.68 3.84
N PRO A 124 -18.55 -4.52 4.13
CA PRO A 124 -18.10 -3.54 5.11
C PRO A 124 -18.32 -2.13 4.59
N GLN A 125 -19.21 -1.39 5.25
CA GLN A 125 -19.42 0.03 5.00
C GLN A 125 -19.65 0.80 6.30
N ALA A 126 -19.80 2.13 6.22
CA ALA A 126 -19.97 3.00 7.38
C ALA A 126 -21.22 2.65 8.21
N ASP A 127 -22.40 2.58 7.58
CA ASP A 127 -23.64 2.12 8.22
C ASP A 127 -24.05 0.73 7.71
N PRO A 128 -23.59 -0.36 8.32
CA PRO A 128 -23.97 -1.71 7.89
C PRO A 128 -25.44 -2.07 8.15
N LEU A 129 -26.12 -1.37 9.07
CA LEU A 129 -27.54 -1.64 9.36
C LEU A 129 -28.47 -1.16 8.24
N ALA A 130 -27.99 -0.29 7.36
CA ALA A 130 -28.68 0.10 6.13
C ALA A 130 -28.74 -1.01 5.07
N LEU A 131 -27.90 -2.05 5.16
CA LEU A 131 -27.84 -3.17 4.19
C LEU A 131 -28.77 -4.34 4.57
N VAL A 132 -29.46 -4.22 5.69
CA VAL A 132 -30.33 -5.28 6.22
C VAL A 132 -31.73 -4.73 6.45
N PRO A 133 -32.79 -5.55 6.31
CA PRO A 133 -34.17 -5.13 6.57
C PRO A 133 -34.32 -4.47 7.95
N ALA A 134 -35.22 -3.51 8.08
CA ALA A 134 -35.42 -2.74 9.31
C ALA A 134 -35.87 -3.61 10.50
N ASP A 135 -36.57 -4.71 10.22
CA ASP A 135 -37.04 -5.71 11.17
C ASP A 135 -36.01 -6.80 11.49
N ALA A 136 -34.89 -6.87 10.75
CA ALA A 136 -33.84 -7.83 11.04
C ALA A 136 -33.21 -7.51 12.41
N ALA A 137 -33.30 -8.49 13.32
CA ALA A 137 -32.76 -8.38 14.67
C ALA A 137 -31.50 -9.24 14.82
N PHE A 138 -30.59 -8.74 15.66
CA PHE A 138 -29.31 -9.35 15.94
C PHE A 138 -29.10 -9.39 17.45
N ASP A 139 -28.39 -10.40 17.91
CA ASP A 139 -28.04 -10.61 19.31
C ASP A 139 -26.57 -10.21 19.55
N PHE A 140 -25.74 -10.24 18.49
CA PHE A 140 -24.32 -9.93 18.55
C PHE A 140 -23.81 -9.22 17.30
N ALA A 141 -22.96 -8.21 17.48
CA ALA A 141 -22.25 -7.55 16.38
C ALA A 141 -20.90 -7.00 16.85
N ALA A 142 -19.97 -6.87 15.91
CA ALA A 142 -18.69 -6.20 16.14
C ALA A 142 -18.50 -5.06 15.14
N PHE A 143 -18.07 -3.89 15.63
CA PHE A 143 -17.87 -2.69 14.82
C PHE A 143 -16.46 -2.12 15.01
N VAL A 144 -15.97 -1.39 14.01
CA VAL A 144 -14.91 -0.40 14.25
C VAL A 144 -15.53 0.91 14.76
N PRO A 145 -14.77 1.77 15.48
CA PRO A 145 -15.29 3.05 16.00
C PRO A 145 -16.01 3.91 14.93
N LEU A 146 -15.46 3.95 13.71
CA LEU A 146 -16.06 4.68 12.59
C LEU A 146 -17.46 4.17 12.23
N GLN A 147 -17.65 2.84 12.22
CA GLN A 147 -18.95 2.23 11.92
C GLN A 147 -19.95 2.52 13.03
N LEU A 148 -19.57 2.32 14.30
CA LEU A 148 -20.48 2.57 15.42
C LEU A 148 -20.93 4.04 15.44
N ARG A 149 -20.04 4.98 15.13
CA ARG A 149 -20.38 6.41 14.99
C ARG A 149 -21.43 6.63 13.90
N ALA A 150 -21.23 6.08 12.71
CA ALA A 150 -22.16 6.23 11.59
C ALA A 150 -23.52 5.59 11.88
N VAL A 151 -23.53 4.41 12.51
CA VAL A 151 -24.74 3.71 12.95
C VAL A 151 -25.55 4.53 13.97
N LEU A 152 -24.88 5.12 14.96
CA LEU A 152 -25.54 6.01 15.93
C LEU A 152 -26.06 7.29 15.26
N ALA A 153 -25.27 7.89 14.37
CA ALA A 153 -25.68 9.09 13.62
C ALA A 153 -26.88 8.84 12.69
N ALA A 154 -27.03 7.61 12.19
CA ALA A 154 -28.18 7.18 11.39
C ALA A 154 -29.43 6.83 12.23
N GLY A 155 -29.37 6.95 13.56
CA GLY A 155 -30.53 6.77 14.44
C GLY A 155 -30.81 5.32 14.85
N HIS A 156 -29.88 4.39 14.65
CA HIS A 156 -30.11 2.95 14.93
C HIS A 156 -29.91 2.55 16.41
N ALA A 157 -29.85 3.50 17.34
CA ALA A 157 -29.59 3.22 18.76
C ALA A 157 -30.59 2.21 19.36
N GLU A 158 -31.88 2.33 19.02
CA GLU A 158 -32.92 1.40 19.49
C GLU A 158 -32.65 -0.03 19.00
N ARG A 159 -32.25 -0.19 17.74
CA ARG A 159 -31.94 -1.49 17.13
C ARG A 159 -30.71 -2.12 17.77
N LEU A 160 -29.68 -1.32 18.05
CA LEU A 160 -28.49 -1.76 18.80
C LEU A 160 -28.85 -2.22 20.22
N ASN A 161 -29.76 -1.52 20.90
CA ASN A 161 -30.19 -1.85 22.27
C ASN A 161 -30.96 -3.18 22.41
N ARG A 162 -31.35 -3.80 21.29
CA ARG A 162 -31.96 -5.14 21.28
C ARG A 162 -30.93 -6.29 21.28
N MET A 163 -29.66 -5.98 21.03
CA MET A 163 -28.58 -6.98 21.06
C MET A 163 -28.25 -7.39 22.51
N LYS A 164 -27.68 -8.59 22.68
CA LYS A 164 -27.10 -9.03 23.97
C LYS A 164 -25.84 -8.23 24.30
N THR A 165 -25.00 -7.98 23.29
CA THR A 165 -23.74 -7.25 23.45
C THR A 165 -23.18 -6.74 22.12
N ILE A 166 -22.35 -5.70 22.20
CA ILE A 166 -21.63 -5.12 21.07
C ILE A 166 -20.13 -5.11 21.36
N LEU A 167 -19.32 -5.60 20.42
CA LEU A 167 -17.88 -5.40 20.43
C LEU A 167 -17.48 -4.18 19.59
N VAL A 168 -16.50 -3.45 20.09
CA VAL A 168 -15.82 -2.37 19.36
C VAL A 168 -14.33 -2.67 19.34
N GLY A 169 -13.67 -2.51 18.20
CA GLY A 169 -12.25 -2.85 18.08
C GLY A 169 -11.54 -2.23 16.87
N GLY A 170 -10.25 -2.55 16.72
CA GLY A 170 -9.43 -2.13 15.59
C GLY A 170 -8.90 -0.69 15.66
N ALA A 171 -9.43 0.15 16.54
CA ALA A 171 -8.90 1.48 16.84
C ALA A 171 -9.37 1.97 18.22
N PRO A 172 -8.69 2.96 18.84
CA PRO A 172 -9.17 3.64 20.03
C PRO A 172 -10.55 4.29 19.82
N VAL A 173 -11.32 4.40 20.90
CA VAL A 173 -12.61 5.12 20.91
C VAL A 173 -12.35 6.51 21.48
N ASP A 174 -12.55 7.54 20.65
CA ASP A 174 -12.42 8.93 21.07
C ASP A 174 -13.54 9.37 22.03
N ALA A 175 -13.31 10.48 22.74
CA ALA A 175 -14.20 10.98 23.77
C ALA A 175 -15.62 11.28 23.26
N SER A 176 -15.76 11.78 22.01
CA SER A 176 -17.07 12.12 21.45
C SER A 176 -17.91 10.88 21.16
N LEU A 177 -17.28 9.80 20.64
CA LEU A 177 -17.96 8.54 20.43
C LEU A 177 -18.29 7.86 21.76
N LEU A 178 -17.38 7.90 22.75
CA LEU A 178 -17.65 7.37 24.09
C LEU A 178 -18.87 8.04 24.73
N ALA A 179 -18.96 9.37 24.65
CA ALA A 179 -20.11 10.12 25.16
C ALA A 179 -21.41 9.73 24.44
N ALA A 180 -21.37 9.58 23.11
CA ALA A 180 -22.53 9.12 22.33
C ALA A 180 -22.97 7.70 22.73
N VAL A 181 -22.03 6.78 22.91
CA VAL A 181 -22.30 5.41 23.37
C VAL A 181 -22.94 5.41 24.76
N GLN A 182 -22.40 6.19 25.69
CA GLN A 182 -22.93 6.28 27.06
C GLN A 182 -24.31 6.95 27.12
N ALA A 183 -24.58 7.91 26.23
CA ALA A 183 -25.85 8.62 26.19
C ALA A 183 -26.98 7.84 25.50
N GLN A 184 -26.66 7.07 24.44
CA GLN A 184 -27.68 6.48 23.56
C GLN A 184 -27.85 4.96 23.75
N LEU A 185 -26.85 4.25 24.29
CA LEU A 185 -26.85 2.79 24.35
C LEU A 185 -26.94 2.27 25.79
N THR A 186 -27.90 1.37 26.01
CA THR A 186 -28.09 0.60 27.24
C THR A 186 -27.52 -0.82 27.12
N VAL A 187 -27.43 -1.37 25.90
CA VAL A 187 -26.74 -2.64 25.61
C VAL A 187 -25.27 -2.55 26.05
N PRO A 188 -24.67 -3.62 26.65
CA PRO A 188 -23.25 -3.63 26.95
C PRO A 188 -22.38 -3.45 25.71
N VAL A 189 -21.64 -2.36 25.65
CA VAL A 189 -20.62 -2.09 24.62
C VAL A 189 -19.23 -2.30 25.20
N LEU A 190 -18.45 -3.20 24.60
CA LEU A 190 -17.12 -3.56 25.07
C LEU A 190 -16.06 -3.23 24.02
N LEU A 191 -15.04 -2.47 24.43
CA LEU A 191 -13.83 -2.27 23.66
C LEU A 191 -12.92 -3.48 23.81
N THR A 192 -12.42 -3.95 22.68
CA THR A 192 -11.51 -5.09 22.58
C THR A 192 -10.05 -4.64 22.61
N TYR A 193 -9.22 -5.39 23.33
CA TYR A 193 -7.77 -5.36 23.18
C TYR A 193 -7.29 -6.73 22.68
N GLY A 194 -6.52 -6.71 21.60
CA GLY A 194 -5.94 -7.90 20.99
C GLY A 194 -5.26 -7.57 19.66
N MET A 195 -4.64 -8.58 19.07
CA MET A 195 -3.85 -8.47 17.85
C MET A 195 -4.05 -9.72 16.98
N THR A 196 -3.42 -9.74 15.80
CA THR A 196 -3.58 -10.89 14.89
C THR A 196 -2.90 -12.14 15.47
N GLU A 197 -1.77 -11.94 16.13
CA GLU A 197 -0.94 -12.94 16.80
C GLU A 197 -1.67 -13.63 17.96
N THR A 198 -2.74 -13.02 18.49
CA THR A 198 -3.59 -13.58 19.53
C THR A 198 -4.95 -14.06 18.99
N CYS A 199 -5.08 -14.20 17.66
CA CYS A 199 -6.30 -14.51 16.91
C CYS A 199 -7.46 -13.52 17.05
N SER A 200 -7.59 -12.78 18.14
CA SER A 200 -8.60 -11.74 18.33
C SER A 200 -8.31 -11.00 19.62
N HIS A 201 -9.36 -10.48 20.25
CA HIS A 201 -9.32 -9.94 21.58
C HIS A 201 -8.93 -10.99 22.62
N VAL A 202 -8.05 -10.57 23.54
CA VAL A 202 -7.65 -11.30 24.75
C VAL A 202 -8.14 -10.61 26.01
N ALA A 203 -8.53 -9.34 25.90
CA ALA A 203 -9.04 -8.55 27.00
C ALA A 203 -10.15 -7.59 26.54
N LEU A 204 -11.03 -7.23 27.47
CA LEU A 204 -12.23 -6.43 27.21
C LEU A 204 -12.36 -5.31 28.24
N ARG A 205 -12.78 -4.13 27.76
CA ARG A 205 -13.10 -2.97 28.59
C ARG A 205 -14.54 -2.54 28.34
N ARG A 206 -15.36 -2.42 29.38
CA ARG A 206 -16.75 -1.99 29.23
C ARG A 206 -16.84 -0.46 29.12
N LEU A 207 -17.52 0.05 28.09
CA LEU A 207 -17.60 1.48 27.78
C LEU A 207 -18.79 2.20 28.42
N ASN A 208 -19.88 1.48 28.70
CA ASN A 208 -21.14 2.06 29.17
C ASN A 208 -21.79 1.29 30.33
N GLY A 209 -22.81 1.93 30.92
CA GLY A 209 -23.58 1.41 32.04
C GLY A 209 -22.81 1.39 33.36
N PRO A 210 -23.40 0.81 34.42
CA PRO A 210 -22.88 0.90 35.80
C PRO A 210 -21.57 0.13 36.03
N ARG A 211 -21.14 -0.70 35.07
CA ARG A 211 -19.85 -1.43 35.13
C ARG A 211 -18.83 -0.87 34.14
N ALA A 212 -19.04 0.34 33.62
CA ALA A 212 -18.07 1.00 32.76
C ALA A 212 -16.75 1.21 33.52
N THR A 213 -15.62 1.03 32.85
CA THR A 213 -14.29 1.13 33.47
C THR A 213 -13.24 1.57 32.44
N THR A 214 -12.11 2.07 32.94
CA THR A 214 -10.90 2.39 32.15
C THR A 214 -10.01 1.16 31.96
N ALA A 215 -10.09 0.18 32.85
CA ALA A 215 -9.24 -1.01 32.81
C ALA A 215 -9.77 -2.07 31.83
N PHE A 216 -8.85 -2.75 31.15
CA PHE A 216 -9.13 -3.97 30.41
C PHE A 216 -9.10 -5.16 31.36
N ARG A 217 -10.07 -6.07 31.20
CA ARG A 217 -10.09 -7.36 31.88
C ARG A 217 -9.68 -8.45 30.92
N VAL A 218 -8.63 -9.19 31.28
CA VAL A 218 -8.13 -10.36 30.54
C VAL A 218 -9.20 -11.44 30.60
N LEU A 219 -9.46 -12.08 29.45
CA LEU A 219 -10.43 -13.17 29.40
C LEU A 219 -9.92 -14.37 30.21
N PRO A 220 -10.82 -15.17 30.83
CA PRO A 220 -10.42 -16.37 31.57
C PRO A 220 -9.49 -17.26 30.74
N GLY A 221 -8.56 -17.97 31.36
CA GLY A 221 -7.67 -18.93 30.65
C GLY A 221 -6.51 -18.31 29.87
N ILE A 222 -6.36 -16.98 29.87
CA ILE A 222 -5.19 -16.29 29.31
C ILE A 222 -4.37 -15.74 30.47
N ALA A 223 -3.10 -16.13 30.55
CA ALA A 223 -2.16 -15.56 31.50
C ALA A 223 -1.62 -14.24 30.96
N ALA A 224 -1.72 -13.19 31.76
CA ALA A 224 -1.10 -11.90 31.51
C ALA A 224 0.06 -11.65 32.48
N GLY A 225 1.06 -10.91 32.02
CA GLY A 225 2.24 -10.54 32.80
C GLY A 225 2.89 -9.28 32.22
N GLN A 226 4.06 -8.93 32.72
CA GLN A 226 4.87 -7.84 32.18
C GLN A 226 6.32 -8.27 31.99
N ASP A 227 6.96 -7.77 30.95
CA ASP A 227 8.41 -7.89 30.79
C ASP A 227 9.16 -6.79 31.58
N ALA A 228 10.50 -6.79 31.49
CA ALA A 228 11.35 -5.81 32.18
C ALA A 228 11.13 -4.35 31.76
N ARG A 229 10.43 -4.10 30.64
CA ARG A 229 10.09 -2.76 30.14
C ARG A 229 8.73 -2.28 30.66
N GLY A 230 7.96 -3.14 31.32
CA GLY A 230 6.55 -2.90 31.66
C GLY A 230 5.59 -3.17 30.51
N CYS A 231 6.05 -3.84 29.44
CA CYS A 231 5.20 -4.21 28.32
C CYS A 231 4.40 -5.47 28.63
N LEU A 232 3.14 -5.52 28.17
CA LEU A 232 2.25 -6.65 28.39
C LEU A 232 2.80 -7.92 27.75
N THR A 233 2.76 -9.02 28.49
CA THR A 233 3.03 -10.37 27.98
C THR A 233 1.79 -11.23 28.11
N LEU A 234 1.50 -12.04 27.10
CA LEU A 234 0.30 -12.87 27.02
C LEU A 234 0.66 -14.33 26.72
N ARG A 235 -0.06 -15.27 27.34
CA ARG A 235 0.10 -16.70 27.07
C ARG A 235 -1.23 -17.43 27.26
N GLY A 236 -1.58 -18.29 26.31
CA GLY A 236 -2.71 -19.21 26.45
C GLY A 236 -2.95 -20.02 25.17
N ASP A 237 -4.06 -20.73 25.12
CA ASP A 237 -4.47 -21.55 23.96
C ASP A 237 -4.53 -20.76 22.64
N VAL A 238 -4.98 -19.51 22.68
CA VAL A 238 -5.02 -18.59 21.52
C VAL A 238 -3.63 -18.23 21.00
N THR A 239 -2.58 -18.40 21.81
CA THR A 239 -1.17 -18.22 21.44
C THR A 239 -0.43 -19.55 21.32
N ASP A 240 -1.14 -20.69 21.26
CA ASP A 240 -0.53 -22.01 21.26
C ASP A 240 0.41 -22.25 22.46
N ASP A 241 0.03 -21.67 23.60
CA ASP A 241 0.80 -21.63 24.85
C ASP A 241 2.20 -21.02 24.69
N GLN A 242 2.45 -20.28 23.61
CA GLN A 242 3.66 -19.48 23.42
C GLN A 242 3.50 -18.15 24.13
N LEU A 243 4.60 -17.66 24.70
CA LEU A 243 4.64 -16.32 25.29
C LEU A 243 4.70 -15.27 24.18
N VAL A 244 3.66 -14.47 24.05
CA VAL A 244 3.62 -13.30 23.18
C VAL A 244 4.03 -12.09 23.99
N VAL A 245 5.16 -11.47 23.62
CA VAL A 245 5.64 -10.23 24.21
C VAL A 245 5.21 -9.08 23.31
N THR A 246 4.40 -8.16 23.84
CA THR A 246 3.95 -6.99 23.09
C THR A 246 4.91 -5.81 23.26
N ASN A 247 4.67 -4.73 22.53
CA ASN A 247 5.28 -3.42 22.79
C ASN A 247 4.29 -2.46 23.47
N ASP A 248 3.21 -2.97 24.04
CA ASP A 248 2.20 -2.16 24.72
C ASP A 248 2.56 -2.02 26.20
N LEU A 249 2.86 -0.80 26.64
CA LEU A 249 3.07 -0.47 28.04
C LEU A 249 1.73 -0.53 28.78
N VAL A 250 1.72 -1.21 29.92
CA VAL A 250 0.52 -1.37 30.74
C VAL A 250 0.82 -1.13 32.21
N ALA A 251 -0.20 -0.79 32.99
CA ALA A 251 -0.20 -0.96 34.44
C ALA A 251 -1.03 -2.21 34.74
N LEU A 252 -0.36 -3.32 35.00
CA LEU A 252 -0.99 -4.60 35.34
C LEU A 252 -1.34 -4.62 36.83
N ASP A 253 -2.56 -5.00 37.17
CA ASP A 253 -2.98 -5.15 38.57
C ASP A 253 -2.31 -6.39 39.21
N THR A 254 -2.26 -6.40 40.54
CA THR A 254 -1.68 -7.45 41.38
C THR A 254 -2.25 -8.85 41.10
N ASP A 255 -3.50 -8.95 40.68
CA ASP A 255 -4.16 -10.22 40.31
C ASP A 255 -3.84 -10.68 38.87
N SER A 256 -3.15 -9.85 38.08
CA SER A 256 -2.84 -10.08 36.66
C SER A 256 -4.05 -10.37 35.77
N HIS A 257 -5.26 -10.04 36.22
CA HIS A 257 -6.50 -10.20 35.45
C HIS A 257 -7.01 -8.89 34.88
N THR A 258 -6.52 -7.75 35.36
CA THR A 258 -6.85 -6.44 34.80
C THR A 258 -5.62 -5.60 34.55
N PHE A 259 -5.68 -4.73 33.53
CA PHE A 259 -4.62 -3.78 33.24
C PHE A 259 -5.15 -2.48 32.66
N GLU A 260 -4.45 -1.37 32.91
CA GLU A 260 -4.63 -0.12 32.17
C GLU A 260 -3.60 -0.05 31.03
N TRP A 261 -4.04 0.29 29.83
CA TRP A 261 -3.14 0.50 28.70
C TRP A 261 -2.58 1.91 28.73
N LEU A 262 -1.24 2.04 28.71
CA LEU A 262 -0.53 3.31 28.92
C LEU A 262 0.06 3.90 27.63
N GLY A 263 0.12 3.13 26.55
CA GLY A 263 0.70 3.52 25.25
C GLY A 263 1.64 2.47 24.67
N ARG A 264 2.29 2.81 23.56
CA ARG A 264 3.29 1.97 22.89
C ARG A 264 4.73 2.32 23.31
N ALA A 265 5.54 1.33 23.65
CA ALA A 265 6.96 1.52 24.00
C ALA A 265 7.80 2.02 22.81
N ASP A 266 7.39 1.70 21.59
CA ASP A 266 8.00 2.11 20.33
C ASP A 266 7.44 3.43 19.77
N PHE A 267 6.43 4.03 20.41
CA PHE A 267 5.81 5.30 20.00
C PHE A 267 5.99 6.41 21.05
N VAL A 268 7.24 6.60 21.47
CA VAL A 268 7.63 7.61 22.47
C VAL A 268 8.45 8.71 21.81
N ILE A 269 7.97 9.96 21.93
CA ILE A 269 8.70 11.15 21.46
C ILE A 269 9.79 11.45 22.47
N ASN A 270 11.05 11.54 22.03
CA ASN A 270 12.16 11.95 22.87
C ASN A 270 12.41 13.45 22.71
N SER A 271 11.90 14.24 23.65
CA SER A 271 12.01 15.70 23.63
C SER A 271 12.94 16.19 24.74
N GLY A 272 14.16 16.60 24.36
CA GLY A 272 15.16 17.11 25.29
C GLY A 272 15.56 16.10 26.38
N GLY A 273 15.53 14.79 26.07
CA GLY A 273 15.78 13.71 27.02
C GLY A 273 14.55 13.25 27.81
N VAL A 274 13.40 13.92 27.66
CA VAL A 274 12.13 13.51 28.26
C VAL A 274 11.37 12.59 27.30
N LYS A 275 11.01 11.41 27.79
CA LYS A 275 10.16 10.44 27.08
C LYS A 275 8.69 10.85 27.18
N VAL A 276 8.11 11.28 26.07
CA VAL A 276 6.71 11.73 25.97
C VAL A 276 5.90 10.69 25.18
N PRO A 277 5.00 9.92 25.83
CA PRO A 277 4.07 9.04 25.13
C PRO A 277 3.07 9.87 24.32
N ALA A 278 3.07 9.73 23.00
CA ALA A 278 2.25 10.57 22.12
C ALA A 278 0.76 10.40 22.41
N GLU A 279 0.32 9.17 22.69
CA GLU A 279 -1.09 8.82 22.89
C GLU A 279 -1.66 9.44 24.18
N LYS A 280 -0.83 9.65 25.20
CA LYS A 280 -1.25 10.39 26.41
C LYS A 280 -1.48 11.86 26.10
N VAL A 281 -0.65 12.46 25.23
CA VAL A 281 -0.82 13.85 24.81
C VAL A 281 -2.06 13.99 23.93
N GLU A 282 -2.31 13.03 23.03
CA GLU A 282 -3.53 12.97 22.22
C GLU A 282 -4.80 12.93 23.08
N LEU A 283 -4.83 12.10 24.13
CA LEU A 283 -5.98 12.03 25.03
C LEU A 283 -6.28 13.38 25.71
N VAL A 284 -5.23 14.05 26.22
CA VAL A 284 -5.39 15.38 26.84
C VAL A 284 -5.83 16.43 25.81
N LEU A 285 -5.28 16.35 24.60
CA LEU A 285 -5.62 17.26 23.51
C LEU A 285 -7.07 17.08 23.05
N ASP A 286 -7.56 15.85 22.93
CA ASP A 286 -8.95 15.54 22.59
C ASP A 286 -9.92 16.15 23.61
N VAL A 287 -9.62 16.03 24.91
CA VAL A 287 -10.42 16.66 25.98
C VAL A 287 -10.39 18.18 25.85
N ALA A 288 -9.20 18.78 25.68
CA ALA A 288 -9.06 20.22 25.55
C ALA A 288 -9.82 20.78 24.32
N LEU A 289 -9.77 20.08 23.18
CA LEU A 289 -10.49 20.44 21.97
C LEU A 289 -12.02 20.35 22.14
N ALA A 290 -12.50 19.35 22.89
CA ALA A 290 -13.91 19.22 23.21
C ALA A 290 -14.40 20.36 24.13
N GLU A 291 -13.62 20.73 25.15
CA GLU A 291 -13.98 21.80 26.09
C GLU A 291 -14.09 23.18 25.44
N ILE A 292 -13.24 23.47 24.44
CA ILE A 292 -13.31 24.73 23.68
C ILE A 292 -14.37 24.71 22.57
N GLY A 293 -15.21 23.68 22.52
CA GLY A 293 -16.28 23.55 21.52
C GLY A 293 -15.78 23.29 20.09
N ALA A 294 -14.54 22.79 19.94
CA ALA A 294 -13.94 22.50 18.64
C ALA A 294 -13.40 21.05 18.55
N PRO A 295 -14.24 20.02 18.84
CA PRO A 295 -13.80 18.64 18.74
C PRO A 295 -13.41 18.30 17.29
N ARG A 296 -12.16 17.90 17.10
CA ARG A 296 -11.56 17.64 15.78
C ARG A 296 -10.64 16.44 15.87
N ARG A 297 -10.48 15.73 14.76
CA ARG A 297 -9.49 14.67 14.67
C ARG A 297 -8.10 15.28 14.82
N CYS A 298 -7.31 14.72 15.72
CA CYS A 298 -5.94 15.12 15.92
C CYS A 298 -5.04 13.91 16.13
N PHE A 299 -3.73 14.11 15.94
CA PHE A 299 -2.71 13.16 16.36
C PHE A 299 -1.46 13.93 16.79
N VAL A 300 -0.60 13.29 17.59
CA VAL A 300 0.64 13.86 18.11
C VAL A 300 1.82 13.07 17.56
N ALA A 301 2.83 13.77 17.07
CA ALA A 301 4.06 13.15 16.60
C ALA A 301 5.29 14.00 16.92
N GLY A 302 6.45 13.34 17.00
CA GLY A 302 7.73 14.00 17.16
C GLY A 302 8.20 14.61 15.84
N ARG A 303 8.35 15.93 15.80
CA ARG A 303 8.96 16.63 14.67
C ARG A 303 10.46 16.81 14.95
N PRO A 304 11.38 16.50 14.00
CA PRO A 304 12.80 16.76 14.18
C PRO A 304 13.06 18.21 14.63
N ASP A 305 13.86 18.38 15.67
CA ASP A 305 14.20 19.67 16.26
C ASP A 305 15.67 19.68 16.68
N GLU A 306 16.42 20.69 16.25
CA GLU A 306 17.87 20.75 16.47
C GLU A 306 18.26 20.82 17.96
N ARG A 307 17.40 21.36 18.83
CA ARG A 307 17.70 21.51 20.26
C ARG A 307 17.14 20.36 21.09
N LEU A 308 15.95 19.89 20.75
CA LEU A 308 15.22 18.89 21.54
C LEU A 308 15.42 17.47 21.02
N GLY A 309 16.07 17.28 19.86
CA GLY A 309 16.04 16.04 19.11
C GLY A 309 14.69 15.89 18.39
N GLN A 310 13.61 15.78 19.17
CA GLN A 310 12.23 15.86 18.68
C GLN A 310 11.42 16.88 19.47
N ALA A 311 10.73 17.79 18.78
CA ALA A 311 9.69 18.63 19.34
C ALA A 311 8.35 17.89 19.28
N VAL A 312 7.59 17.91 20.38
CA VAL A 312 6.21 17.39 20.40
C VAL A 312 5.34 18.30 19.53
N ALA A 313 4.70 17.74 18.50
CA ALA A 313 3.84 18.48 17.59
C ALA A 313 2.46 17.83 17.49
N ALA A 314 1.41 18.64 17.64
CA ALA A 314 0.02 18.24 17.42
C ALA A 314 -0.43 18.62 16.01
N TYR A 315 -1.08 17.68 15.32
CA TYR A 315 -1.65 17.85 13.99
C TYR A 315 -3.17 17.76 14.13
N VAL A 316 -3.86 18.88 13.92
CA VAL A 316 -5.33 18.97 14.08
C VAL A 316 -5.98 19.19 12.73
N GLU A 317 -6.98 18.39 12.40
CA GLU A 317 -7.71 18.51 11.14
C GLU A 317 -8.66 19.72 11.13
N GLY A 318 -8.72 20.42 9.99
CA GLY A 318 -9.71 21.45 9.72
C GLY A 318 -9.13 22.88 9.60
N PRO A 319 -10.01 23.90 9.55
CA PRO A 319 -9.59 25.29 9.46
C PRO A 319 -8.80 25.69 10.69
N ALA A 320 -7.70 26.43 10.54
CA ALA A 320 -6.85 26.77 11.67
C ALA A 320 -7.63 27.40 12.84
N LEU A 321 -7.29 27.00 14.07
CA LEU A 321 -7.95 27.47 15.29
C LEU A 321 -7.79 29.01 15.41
N ALA A 322 -8.75 29.65 16.08
CA ALA A 322 -8.62 31.06 16.42
C ALA A 322 -7.49 31.22 17.45
N ALA A 323 -6.74 32.33 17.39
CA ALA A 323 -5.59 32.55 18.29
C ALA A 323 -5.95 32.46 19.79
N ALA A 324 -7.17 32.83 20.16
CA ALA A 324 -7.69 32.71 21.53
C ALA A 324 -7.94 31.25 21.98
N ALA A 325 -8.16 30.34 21.04
CA ALA A 325 -8.36 28.91 21.27
C ALA A 325 -7.04 28.10 21.22
N GLU A 326 -5.98 28.65 20.59
CA GLU A 326 -4.64 28.02 20.55
C GLU A 326 -3.91 28.09 21.91
N ALA A 327 -4.03 29.20 22.64
CA ALA A 327 -3.32 29.39 23.90
C ALA A 327 -3.73 28.43 25.05
N PRO A 328 -5.03 28.15 25.29
CA PRO A 328 -5.46 27.17 26.30
C PRO A 328 -5.09 25.74 25.93
N ALA A 329 -5.14 25.38 24.64
CA ALA A 329 -4.81 24.05 24.15
C ALA A 329 -3.29 23.75 24.25
N ALA A 330 -2.45 24.75 23.96
CA ALA A 330 -0.99 24.61 24.06
C ALA A 330 -0.48 24.67 25.51
N GLY A 331 -1.06 25.54 26.36
CA GLY A 331 -0.60 25.76 27.74
C GLY A 331 -0.97 24.64 28.72
N ARG A 332 -1.97 23.81 28.42
CA ARG A 332 -2.41 22.71 29.30
C ARG A 332 -1.74 21.37 29.05
N CYS A 333 -1.00 21.23 27.94
CA CYS A 333 -0.22 20.02 27.64
C CYS A 333 0.99 19.83 28.57
N TRP A 334 1.16 20.64 29.61
CA TRP A 334 2.21 20.49 30.62
C TRP A 334 1.74 20.92 32.01
N PRO A 335 1.60 19.96 32.93
CA PRO A 335 2.07 20.17 34.30
C PRO A 335 3.10 19.08 34.66
N PRO A 336 4.28 19.43 35.21
CA PRO A 336 5.23 18.44 35.68
C PRO A 336 4.72 17.79 36.98
N ALA A 337 4.38 16.50 36.92
CA ALA A 337 3.95 15.70 38.07
C ALA A 337 5.10 15.32 39.05
N TRP A 338 6.18 16.10 39.13
CA TRP A 338 7.28 15.87 40.09
C TRP A 338 7.67 17.09 40.93
N ALA A 339 6.98 18.22 40.81
CA ALA A 339 7.21 19.38 41.67
C ALA A 339 6.47 19.23 43.02
N SER A 340 6.80 18.18 43.79
CA SER A 340 6.59 18.21 45.23
C SER A 340 7.78 18.91 45.88
N THR A 341 7.46 19.89 46.73
CA THR A 341 8.31 20.57 47.73
C THR A 341 9.46 21.47 47.21
N SER A 342 9.15 22.76 46.96
CA SER A 342 9.85 23.90 47.59
C SER A 342 9.33 25.26 47.06
N SER A 343 8.82 26.08 47.99
CA SER A 343 8.70 27.56 48.03
C SER A 343 8.18 28.37 46.81
N PRO A 344 7.21 29.29 47.01
CA PRO A 344 6.63 30.11 45.95
C PRO A 344 7.52 31.31 45.62
N GLY A 345 7.88 31.48 44.34
CA GLY A 345 8.44 32.75 43.87
C GLY A 345 9.57 32.61 42.88
N THR A 346 9.35 31.99 41.71
CA THR A 346 10.12 32.33 40.51
C THR A 346 9.34 31.90 39.27
N SER A 347 8.92 32.88 38.47
CA SER A 347 8.29 32.65 37.17
C SER A 347 9.36 32.23 36.16
N CYS A 348 9.37 30.96 35.76
CA CYS A 348 10.12 30.50 34.59
C CYS A 348 9.35 30.86 33.32
N SER A 349 9.86 31.82 32.54
CA SER A 349 9.34 32.19 31.23
C SER A 349 9.83 31.21 30.15
N CYS A 350 8.91 30.47 29.53
CA CYS A 350 9.18 29.71 28.29
C CYS A 350 9.09 30.64 27.05
N PRO A 351 9.97 30.50 26.04
CA PRO A 351 9.90 31.32 24.83
C PRO A 351 8.70 30.95 23.94
N ASN A 352 8.01 31.96 23.41
CA ASN A 352 6.86 31.86 22.51
C ASN A 352 7.11 30.95 21.28
N PHE A 353 6.28 29.92 21.11
CA PHE A 353 6.14 29.20 19.84
C PHE A 353 5.12 29.93 18.94
N ALA A 354 5.55 30.37 17.75
CA ALA A 354 4.67 31.01 16.77
C ALA A 354 4.35 30.03 15.61
N PRO A 355 3.06 29.78 15.28
CA PRO A 355 2.67 28.95 14.13
C PRO A 355 2.79 29.72 12.80
N ARG A 356 3.25 29.07 11.72
CA ARG A 356 3.30 29.64 10.34
C ARG A 356 2.24 29.00 9.43
N ARG A 357 1.55 29.82 8.62
CA ARG A 357 0.51 29.45 7.61
C ARG A 357 0.98 29.73 6.17
N TRP A 358 0.40 29.07 5.16
CA TRP A 358 0.63 29.33 3.71
C TRP A 358 -0.67 29.25 2.86
N GLN A 359 -0.78 30.08 1.80
CA GLN A 359 -1.87 30.13 0.79
C GLN A 359 -1.32 30.49 -0.62
N ALA A 360 -2.01 30.09 -1.71
CA ALA A 360 -1.57 30.24 -3.12
C ALA A 360 -2.48 31.18 -3.97
N ARG A 361 -1.93 31.83 -5.02
CA ARG A 361 -2.64 32.73 -5.98
C ARG A 361 -2.42 32.32 -7.46
N PRO A 362 -3.36 32.65 -8.39
CA PRO A 362 -3.26 32.36 -9.82
C PRO A 362 -2.92 33.59 -10.71
N SER A 363 -2.44 33.38 -11.94
CA SER A 363 -1.99 34.40 -12.92
C SER A 363 -2.64 34.25 -14.30
N GLY A 364 -3.00 35.38 -14.94
CA GLY A 364 -3.68 35.50 -16.24
C GLY A 364 -2.77 35.63 -17.48
N HIS A 365 -3.40 35.50 -18.65
CA HIS A 365 -2.86 35.49 -20.02
C HIS A 365 -2.69 36.88 -20.66
N VAL A 366 -1.74 37.00 -21.61
CA VAL A 366 -1.79 37.91 -22.79
C VAL A 366 -1.08 37.25 -23.99
N ALA A 367 -1.52 37.56 -25.22
CA ALA A 367 -1.32 36.84 -26.47
C ALA A 367 -0.53 37.59 -27.59
N HIS A 368 -0.08 36.79 -28.59
CA HIS A 368 0.15 37.07 -30.05
C HIS A 368 1.31 37.99 -30.52
N PRO A 369 1.75 38.01 -31.83
CA PRO A 369 1.42 37.20 -33.04
C PRO A 369 2.58 36.80 -34.03
N ARG A 370 2.27 35.82 -34.93
CA ARG A 370 2.49 35.61 -36.41
C ARG A 370 3.85 35.75 -37.18
N ASN A 371 4.26 34.61 -37.79
CA ASN A 371 4.59 34.26 -39.22
C ASN A 371 5.60 35.11 -40.07
N PRO A 372 6.14 34.66 -41.24
CA PRO A 372 5.85 33.45 -42.06
C PRO A 372 7.04 32.68 -42.72
N GLU A 373 6.71 31.46 -43.16
CA GLU A 373 7.05 30.69 -44.39
C GLU A 373 8.35 30.91 -45.21
N PHE A 374 9.01 29.78 -45.51
CA PHE A 374 9.60 29.51 -46.84
C PHE A 374 9.74 28.00 -47.08
N ASP A 375 9.09 27.52 -48.15
CA ASP A 375 9.04 26.14 -48.64
C ASP A 375 9.44 26.18 -50.10
N TRP A 376 10.35 25.30 -50.54
CA TRP A 376 10.13 24.55 -51.79
C TRP A 376 11.23 23.51 -52.03
N MET A 377 10.78 22.27 -52.20
CA MET A 377 11.12 21.40 -53.32
C MET A 377 12.52 21.55 -53.93
N LYS A 378 13.46 20.70 -53.49
CA LYS A 378 14.48 20.11 -54.38
C LYS A 378 14.73 18.63 -54.04
N MET A 379 13.74 17.82 -54.43
CA MET A 379 13.89 16.69 -55.37
C MET A 379 14.79 15.46 -55.04
N PRO A 380 14.53 14.30 -55.68
CA PRO A 380 14.29 13.04 -54.99
C PRO A 380 15.32 11.94 -55.33
N PHE A 381 15.38 10.89 -54.50
CA PHE A 381 15.81 9.58 -54.98
C PHE A 381 14.83 8.51 -54.46
N LEU A 382 14.16 7.91 -55.43
CA LEU A 382 13.21 6.83 -55.27
C LEU A 382 13.99 5.50 -55.28
N LYS A 383 13.57 4.58 -54.39
CA LYS A 383 13.48 3.13 -54.62
C LYS A 383 14.71 2.42 -55.16
N PHE A 384 15.29 1.54 -54.35
CA PHE A 384 15.38 0.09 -54.58
C PHE A 384 15.98 -0.50 -53.29
N TRP A 385 15.54 -1.70 -52.88
CA TRP A 385 15.89 -2.38 -51.60
C TRP A 385 14.97 -2.17 -50.38
N GLY A 386 13.66 -2.09 -50.61
CA GLY A 386 12.67 -2.57 -49.64
C GLY A 386 11.76 -3.57 -50.35
N PRO A 387 12.00 -4.89 -50.19
CA PRO A 387 11.14 -5.64 -49.26
C PRO A 387 11.74 -6.92 -48.59
N TRP A 388 13.06 -7.10 -48.46
CA TRP A 388 13.63 -8.34 -47.85
C TRP A 388 14.25 -8.22 -46.45
N LEU A 389 13.92 -7.18 -45.67
CA LEU A 389 14.38 -7.05 -44.28
C LEU A 389 13.27 -6.63 -43.28
N ALA A 390 12.00 -6.76 -43.69
CA ALA A 390 10.84 -6.51 -42.81
C ALA A 390 10.16 -7.80 -42.31
N GLY A 391 10.68 -8.98 -42.68
CA GLY A 391 10.09 -10.28 -42.33
C GLY A 391 10.72 -11.01 -41.14
N LEU A 392 11.80 -10.49 -40.54
CA LEU A 392 12.55 -11.20 -39.47
C LEU A 392 12.51 -10.54 -38.08
N LEU A 393 11.59 -9.61 -37.85
CA LEU A 393 11.39 -8.98 -36.53
C LEU A 393 9.89 -8.87 -36.13
N LEU A 394 9.04 -9.70 -36.74
CA LEU A 394 7.62 -9.81 -36.40
C LEU A 394 7.17 -11.25 -36.13
N LEU A 395 8.06 -12.06 -35.55
CA LEU A 395 7.79 -13.46 -35.15
C LEU A 395 8.48 -13.83 -33.82
N LEU A 396 8.41 -12.94 -32.83
CA LEU A 396 8.69 -13.25 -31.41
C LEU A 396 7.54 -12.81 -30.49
N ALA A 397 6.31 -12.85 -30.99
CA ALA A 397 5.10 -12.57 -30.21
C ALA A 397 3.95 -13.53 -30.55
N THR A 398 4.24 -14.83 -30.69
CA THR A 398 3.28 -15.92 -30.50
C THR A 398 4.00 -17.06 -29.79
N GLY A 399 3.54 -17.43 -28.58
CA GLY A 399 4.20 -18.44 -27.74
C GLY A 399 4.13 -19.86 -28.30
N PRO A 400 4.74 -20.82 -27.58
CA PRO A 400 3.91 -21.85 -26.98
C PRO A 400 4.19 -22.01 -25.48
N ALA A 401 3.17 -21.74 -24.67
CA ALA A 401 2.98 -22.44 -23.40
C ALA A 401 2.13 -23.69 -23.70
N ALA A 402 2.78 -24.83 -23.94
CA ALA A 402 2.20 -26.17 -23.80
C ALA A 402 3.31 -27.24 -23.85
N ARG A 403 3.26 -28.16 -22.87
CA ARG A 403 4.11 -29.34 -22.62
C ARG A 403 5.43 -29.12 -21.86
N ALA A 404 5.32 -29.22 -20.53
CA ALA A 404 6.17 -30.09 -19.71
C ALA A 404 5.41 -30.41 -18.40
N GLN A 405 4.58 -31.45 -18.43
CA GLN A 405 4.17 -32.20 -17.24
C GLN A 405 4.75 -33.60 -17.36
N GLY A 406 5.48 -34.02 -16.32
CA GLY A 406 5.76 -35.41 -16.00
C GLY A 406 7.01 -36.04 -16.62
N GLU A 407 8.14 -35.99 -15.89
CA GLU A 407 8.91 -37.20 -15.50
C GLU A 407 10.14 -36.79 -14.70
N ALA A 408 10.11 -37.06 -13.39
CA ALA A 408 11.30 -37.29 -12.59
C ALA A 408 10.87 -38.12 -11.38
N ASP A 409 11.00 -39.45 -11.49
CA ASP A 409 10.99 -40.34 -10.33
C ASP A 409 12.36 -41.00 -10.13
N SER A 410 12.76 -40.97 -8.86
CA SER A 410 13.76 -41.77 -8.14
C SER A 410 15.25 -41.76 -8.55
N THR A 411 16.08 -41.14 -7.68
CA THR A 411 17.15 -41.78 -6.86
C THR A 411 18.39 -40.88 -6.63
N ARG A 412 18.33 -40.03 -5.59
CA ARG A 412 19.43 -39.85 -4.59
C ARG A 412 19.01 -38.92 -3.45
N THR A 413 19.00 -39.49 -2.23
CA THR A 413 18.96 -38.88 -0.88
C THR A 413 20.16 -37.92 -0.68
N ALA A 414 20.18 -36.80 0.09
CA ALA A 414 19.44 -36.25 1.25
C ALA A 414 19.81 -34.73 1.42
N PRO A 415 19.44 -33.95 2.47
CA PRO A 415 18.29 -33.99 3.40
C PRO A 415 17.36 -32.74 3.30
N LYS A 416 16.21 -32.82 3.98
CA LYS A 416 15.07 -31.87 4.05
C LYS A 416 15.40 -30.42 4.41
N ALA A 417 14.76 -29.48 3.71
CA ALA A 417 14.35 -28.18 4.22
C ALA A 417 12.85 -27.99 3.90
N ASP A 418 12.04 -27.83 4.94
CA ASP A 418 10.61 -27.57 4.87
C ASP A 418 10.34 -26.18 4.26
N THR A 419 9.52 -26.11 3.21
CA THR A 419 8.92 -24.85 2.76
C THR A 419 7.45 -25.05 2.42
N THR A 420 6.63 -24.61 3.36
CA THR A 420 5.20 -24.31 3.25
C THR A 420 4.93 -23.33 2.10
N ALA A 421 3.93 -23.67 1.28
CA ALA A 421 3.51 -22.93 0.11
C ALA A 421 2.85 -21.59 0.46
N THR A 422 3.34 -20.52 -0.16
CA THR A 422 2.82 -19.15 -0.03
C THR A 422 1.55 -18.96 -0.88
N PRO A 423 0.47 -18.34 -0.35
CA PRO A 423 -0.71 -18.03 -1.13
C PRO A 423 -0.42 -16.90 -2.13
N ALA A 424 -0.90 -17.08 -3.37
CA ALA A 424 -0.73 -16.17 -4.48
C ALA A 424 -1.34 -14.79 -4.19
N VAL A 425 -0.47 -13.80 -4.05
CA VAL A 425 -0.80 -12.37 -4.11
C VAL A 425 -1.35 -12.06 -5.50
N ALA A 426 -2.49 -11.38 -5.56
CA ALA A 426 -2.99 -10.81 -6.80
C ALA A 426 -1.88 -9.90 -7.38
N PRO A 427 -1.51 -10.07 -8.66
CA PRO A 427 -0.32 -9.43 -9.19
C PRO A 427 -0.45 -7.91 -9.05
N ALA A 428 0.33 -7.33 -8.14
CA ALA A 428 0.57 -5.90 -8.14
C ALA A 428 1.16 -5.56 -9.51
N ALA A 429 0.38 -4.88 -10.34
CA ALA A 429 0.81 -4.48 -11.66
C ALA A 429 2.17 -3.79 -11.58
N GLY A 430 3.13 -4.35 -12.31
CA GLY A 430 4.45 -3.75 -12.38
C GLY A 430 4.34 -2.30 -12.84
N GLY A 431 5.11 -1.45 -12.18
CA GLY A 431 5.19 -0.04 -12.49
C GLY A 431 5.46 0.21 -13.96
N ALA A 432 4.71 1.16 -14.51
CA ALA A 432 4.87 1.81 -15.80
C ALA A 432 5.85 1.12 -16.77
N ALA A 433 5.46 -0.03 -17.30
CA ALA A 433 6.01 -0.51 -18.57
C ALA A 433 5.32 0.24 -19.72
N GLY A 434 5.33 1.56 -19.63
CA GLY A 434 4.50 2.46 -20.42
C GLY A 434 4.99 3.90 -20.43
N LEU A 435 6.04 4.25 -19.69
CA LEU A 435 6.79 5.44 -20.08
C LEU A 435 7.49 5.11 -21.39
N PRO A 436 7.39 5.98 -22.41
CA PRO A 436 8.31 5.88 -23.53
C PRO A 436 9.71 5.87 -22.88
N PRO A 437 10.57 4.83 -23.08
CA PRO A 437 11.83 4.66 -22.36
C PRO A 437 12.45 5.99 -22.05
N ALA A 438 12.62 6.30 -20.76
CA ALA A 438 13.17 7.56 -20.27
C ALA A 438 14.58 7.88 -20.83
N GLU A 439 15.09 7.04 -21.74
CA GLU A 439 16.08 7.39 -22.74
C GLU A 439 15.44 7.76 -24.09
N PHE A 440 14.55 8.76 -24.11
CA PHE A 440 14.07 9.29 -25.37
C PHE A 440 14.83 10.53 -25.81
N GLU A 441 15.51 10.28 -26.92
CA GLU A 441 15.96 11.21 -27.93
C GLU A 441 17.20 12.00 -27.53
N THR A 442 18.34 11.33 -27.73
CA THR A 442 19.46 11.92 -28.46
C THR A 442 18.95 12.45 -29.80
N TYR A 443 18.23 13.58 -29.77
CA TYR A 443 18.19 14.44 -30.92
C TYR A 443 19.64 14.81 -31.17
N ASN A 444 20.16 14.50 -32.36
CA ASN A 444 21.37 15.14 -32.83
C ASN A 444 21.14 16.65 -32.71
N VAL A 445 21.69 17.27 -31.67
CA VAL A 445 21.90 18.71 -31.63
C VAL A 445 23.00 18.93 -32.65
N LYS A 446 22.62 19.14 -33.91
CA LYS A 446 23.57 19.59 -34.93
C LYS A 446 24.08 20.97 -34.49
N GLY A 447 25.28 21.01 -33.90
CA GLY A 447 25.95 22.23 -33.44
C GLY A 447 26.13 22.32 -31.93
N LYS A 448 26.59 23.50 -31.48
CA LYS A 448 26.70 23.85 -30.06
C LYS A 448 25.33 24.28 -29.55
N GLY A 449 24.87 23.76 -28.42
CA GLY A 449 23.64 24.24 -27.82
C GLY A 449 23.06 23.34 -26.74
N VAL A 450 22.08 23.90 -26.04
CA VAL A 450 21.19 23.21 -25.12
C VAL A 450 19.86 23.06 -25.83
N ARG A 451 19.37 21.83 -26.01
CA ARG A 451 17.99 21.60 -26.43
C ARG A 451 17.21 21.12 -25.23
N TYR A 452 16.14 21.82 -24.90
CA TYR A 452 15.24 21.42 -23.82
C TYR A 452 13.89 21.03 -24.42
N THR A 453 13.39 19.87 -24.04
CA THR A 453 12.08 19.36 -24.45
C THR A 453 11.29 19.02 -23.21
N ALA A 454 10.13 19.63 -23.06
CA ALA A 454 9.14 19.24 -22.08
C ALA A 454 8.01 18.51 -22.81
N SER A 455 7.61 17.35 -22.30
CA SER A 455 6.45 16.63 -22.80
C SER A 455 5.47 16.30 -21.71
N LEU A 456 4.19 16.38 -22.06
CA LEU A 456 3.07 15.91 -21.27
C LEU A 456 2.47 14.70 -21.99
N THR A 457 2.43 13.58 -21.29
CA THR A 457 1.96 12.31 -21.83
C THR A 457 0.81 11.81 -20.97
N GLY A 458 -0.37 11.67 -21.59
CA GLY A 458 -1.52 10.98 -20.99
C GLY A 458 -1.60 9.57 -21.55
N LEU A 459 -1.55 8.55 -20.69
CA LEU A 459 -1.57 7.13 -21.09
C LEU A 459 -2.73 6.43 -20.41
N TYR A 460 -3.46 5.65 -21.21
CA TYR A 460 -4.31 4.58 -20.71
C TYR A 460 -3.57 3.27 -20.92
N THR A 461 -3.39 2.51 -19.85
CA THR A 461 -2.66 1.23 -19.88
C THR A 461 -3.61 0.11 -19.52
N THR A 462 -3.61 -0.93 -20.35
CA THR A 462 -4.34 -2.19 -20.13
C THR A 462 -3.35 -3.35 -20.06
N GLY A 463 -3.72 -4.41 -19.34
CA GLY A 463 -2.84 -5.54 -19.03
C GLY A 463 -3.23 -6.17 -17.70
N THR A 464 -2.26 -6.46 -16.85
CA THR A 464 -2.49 -7.04 -15.51
C THR A 464 -3.29 -6.12 -14.58
N VAL A 465 -3.28 -4.80 -14.82
CA VAL A 465 -4.12 -3.79 -14.14
C VAL A 465 -4.48 -2.68 -15.11
N GLU A 466 -5.75 -2.24 -15.07
CA GLU A 466 -6.25 -1.08 -15.80
C GLU A 466 -5.93 0.23 -15.07
N ARG A 467 -5.42 1.23 -15.79
CA ARG A 467 -4.93 2.45 -15.16
C ARG A 467 -4.81 3.63 -16.12
N MET A 468 -5.05 4.82 -15.57
CA MET A 468 -4.81 6.11 -16.23
C MET A 468 -3.62 6.80 -15.60
N PHE A 469 -2.64 7.16 -16.43
CA PHE A 469 -1.44 7.88 -16.06
C PHE A 469 -1.40 9.26 -16.70
N LEU A 470 -0.95 10.23 -15.91
CA LEU A 470 -0.43 11.49 -16.40
C LEU A 470 1.06 11.54 -16.08
N SER A 471 1.91 11.71 -17.09
CA SER A 471 3.34 11.82 -16.92
C SER A 471 3.87 13.10 -17.56
N THR A 472 4.72 13.81 -16.84
CA THR A 472 5.51 14.93 -17.36
C THR A 472 6.95 14.49 -17.48
N SER A 473 7.52 14.60 -18.68
CA SER A 473 8.94 14.32 -18.95
C SER A 473 9.64 15.62 -19.35
N HIS A 474 10.77 15.91 -18.70
CA HIS A 474 11.61 17.06 -18.98
C HIS A 474 12.99 16.58 -19.37
N THR A 475 13.35 16.77 -20.64
CA THR A 475 14.61 16.30 -21.21
C THR A 475 15.48 17.47 -21.63
N ALA A 476 16.69 17.56 -21.08
CA ALA A 476 17.72 18.49 -21.50
C ALA A 476 18.86 17.74 -22.18
N ASN A 477 19.15 18.07 -23.43
CA ASN A 477 20.28 17.54 -24.19
C ASN A 477 21.36 18.61 -24.31
N LEU A 478 22.50 18.38 -23.67
CA LEU A 478 23.65 19.28 -23.70
C LEU A 478 24.71 18.75 -24.69
N SER A 479 25.09 19.58 -25.66
CA SER A 479 26.17 19.28 -26.62
C SER A 479 27.34 20.25 -26.43
N PHE A 480 28.54 19.73 -26.20
CA PHE A 480 29.74 20.53 -25.88
C PHE A 480 30.66 20.72 -27.09
N LYS A 481 31.52 21.75 -27.03
CA LYS A 481 32.46 22.12 -28.10
C LYS A 481 33.43 20.96 -28.36
N GLY A 482 33.33 20.34 -29.54
CA GLY A 482 34.15 19.17 -29.91
C GLY A 482 33.36 17.99 -30.47
N GLY A 483 32.03 18.01 -30.52
CA GLY A 483 31.20 17.05 -31.29
C GLY A 483 31.15 15.61 -30.76
N HIS A 484 31.98 15.28 -29.76
CA HIS A 484 32.09 13.93 -29.21
C HIS A 484 31.30 13.71 -27.92
N TRP A 485 30.92 14.76 -27.19
CA TRP A 485 30.22 14.65 -25.90
C TRP A 485 28.75 15.04 -26.00
N LEU A 486 27.88 14.16 -25.49
CA LEU A 486 26.44 14.37 -25.34
C LEU A 486 26.02 14.06 -23.90
N VAL A 487 25.33 14.98 -23.24
CA VAL A 487 24.84 14.79 -21.86
C VAL A 487 23.32 14.95 -21.84
N PRO A 488 22.57 13.85 -21.99
CA PRO A 488 21.13 13.85 -21.79
C PRO A 488 20.81 13.81 -20.29
N VAL A 489 19.87 14.64 -19.86
CA VAL A 489 19.27 14.62 -18.52
C VAL A 489 17.76 14.52 -18.69
N ALA A 490 17.14 13.51 -18.10
CA ALA A 490 15.71 13.27 -18.15
C ALA A 490 15.13 13.24 -16.73
N LEU A 491 14.10 14.05 -16.51
CA LEU A 491 13.30 14.11 -15.29
C LEU A 491 11.88 13.68 -15.62
N ASN A 492 11.41 12.59 -15.03
CA ASN A 492 10.06 12.08 -15.20
C ASN A 492 9.33 12.16 -13.87
N PHE A 493 8.15 12.77 -13.91
CA PHE A 493 7.19 12.71 -12.83
C PHE A 493 5.91 12.08 -13.36
N SER A 494 5.49 10.98 -12.74
CA SER A 494 4.31 10.23 -13.17
C SER A 494 3.32 10.12 -12.03
N TYR A 495 2.06 10.30 -12.37
CA TYR A 495 0.94 10.30 -11.47
C TYR A 495 -0.17 9.39 -12.01
N GLY A 496 -0.65 8.45 -11.21
CA GLY A 496 -1.61 7.45 -11.63
C GLY A 496 -2.76 7.23 -10.64
N LYS A 497 -3.94 6.97 -11.19
CA LYS A 497 -5.09 6.46 -10.43
C LYS A 497 -5.37 5.00 -10.82
N GLN A 498 -5.61 4.19 -9.81
CA GLN A 498 -6.12 2.82 -9.95
C GLN A 498 -7.45 2.77 -9.20
N ASP A 499 -8.50 2.25 -9.84
CA ASP A 499 -9.86 2.18 -9.28
C ASP A 499 -10.40 3.53 -8.76
N GLY A 500 -10.05 4.63 -9.41
CA GLY A 500 -10.49 5.99 -9.04
C GLY A 500 -9.74 6.63 -7.86
N VAL A 501 -8.90 5.87 -7.14
CA VAL A 501 -8.10 6.34 -5.99
C VAL A 501 -6.68 6.67 -6.44
N GLN A 502 -6.14 7.78 -5.93
CA GLN A 502 -4.75 8.17 -6.15
C GLN A 502 -3.82 7.20 -5.42
N ARG A 503 -3.15 6.32 -6.18
CA ARG A 503 -2.29 5.28 -5.62
C ARG A 503 -0.85 5.34 -6.12
N GLU A 504 -0.56 6.09 -7.19
CA GLU A 504 0.75 6.02 -7.84
C GLU A 504 1.40 7.41 -8.02
N ARG A 505 2.62 7.55 -7.49
CA ARG A 505 3.52 8.71 -7.60
C ARG A 505 4.94 8.19 -7.82
N GLU A 506 5.49 8.52 -8.96
CA GLU A 506 6.86 8.15 -9.32
C GLU A 506 7.66 9.38 -9.73
N PHE A 507 8.88 9.46 -9.20
CA PHE A 507 9.90 10.39 -9.63
C PHE A 507 11.12 9.62 -10.12
N LEU A 508 11.56 9.92 -11.33
CA LEU A 508 12.74 9.30 -11.95
C LEU A 508 13.62 10.39 -12.57
N LEU A 509 14.86 10.46 -12.12
CA LEU A 509 15.93 11.22 -12.74
C LEU A 509 16.92 10.25 -13.38
N LEU A 510 17.22 10.46 -14.66
CA LEU A 510 18.15 9.65 -15.42
C LEU A 510 19.10 10.55 -16.22
N THR A 511 20.38 10.24 -16.20
CA THR A 511 21.35 10.84 -17.11
C THR A 511 22.32 9.78 -17.63
N THR A 512 22.62 9.85 -18.92
CA THR A 512 23.56 8.95 -19.59
C THR A 512 24.60 9.71 -20.41
N PRO A 513 25.55 10.41 -19.77
CA PRO A 513 26.63 11.09 -20.48
C PRO A 513 27.32 10.13 -21.44
N THR A 514 27.42 10.53 -22.71
CA THR A 514 27.96 9.69 -23.77
C THR A 514 29.09 10.42 -24.47
N TYR A 515 30.23 9.74 -24.62
CA TYR A 515 31.32 10.14 -25.48
C TYR A 515 31.35 9.24 -26.72
N GLN A 516 31.30 9.81 -27.92
CA GLN A 516 31.27 9.07 -29.19
C GLN A 516 32.52 9.34 -30.02
N GLN A 517 33.18 8.26 -30.46
CA GLN A 517 34.30 8.31 -31.39
C GLN A 517 34.08 7.30 -32.52
N GLY A 518 33.74 7.80 -33.72
CA GLY A 518 33.34 6.95 -34.84
C GLY A 518 32.10 6.12 -34.50
N ARG A 519 32.21 4.79 -34.62
CA ARG A 519 31.14 3.84 -34.25
C ARG A 519 31.14 3.44 -32.78
N TYR A 520 32.18 3.79 -32.03
CA TYR A 520 32.28 3.47 -30.60
C TYR A 520 31.63 4.55 -29.76
N LYS A 521 30.89 4.14 -28.74
CA LYS A 521 30.26 4.99 -27.74
C LYS A 521 30.70 4.54 -26.35
N PHE A 522 31.06 5.50 -25.51
CA PHE A 522 31.43 5.30 -24.11
C PHE A 522 30.38 6.00 -23.26
N TYR A 523 29.82 5.30 -22.30
CA TYR A 523 28.69 5.75 -21.51
C TYR A 523 29.07 5.84 -20.04
N ALA A 524 28.58 6.89 -19.39
CA ALA A 524 28.30 6.89 -17.97
C ALA A 524 26.79 6.84 -17.76
N LEU A 525 26.34 6.27 -16.65
CA LEU A 525 24.95 6.14 -16.25
C LEU A 525 24.82 6.61 -14.79
N ALA A 526 23.85 7.49 -14.54
CA ALA A 526 23.39 7.79 -13.20
C ALA A 526 21.86 7.89 -13.20
N GLN A 527 21.23 7.17 -12.28
CA GLN A 527 19.79 7.14 -12.09
C GLN A 527 19.45 7.35 -10.63
N THR A 528 18.39 8.10 -10.37
CA THR A 528 17.78 8.28 -9.07
C THR A 528 16.28 8.11 -9.18
N GLU A 529 15.68 7.35 -8.26
CA GLU A 529 14.29 6.95 -8.36
C GLU A 529 13.61 6.90 -6.99
N TYR A 530 12.38 7.41 -6.93
CA TYR A 530 11.44 7.29 -5.82
C TYR A 530 10.11 6.78 -6.40
N SER A 531 9.59 5.65 -5.91
CA SER A 531 8.37 5.06 -6.48
C SER A 531 7.57 4.34 -5.41
N ASN A 532 6.40 4.90 -5.06
CA ASN A 532 5.49 4.28 -4.09
C ASN A 532 4.90 2.96 -4.63
N LEU A 533 4.65 2.87 -5.93
CA LEU A 533 4.13 1.69 -6.62
C LEU A 533 5.10 0.51 -6.58
N ARG A 534 6.40 0.80 -6.69
CA ARG A 534 7.45 -0.23 -6.65
C ARG A 534 7.96 -0.49 -5.23
N ALA A 535 7.31 0.12 -4.24
CA ALA A 535 7.72 0.17 -2.85
C ALA A 535 9.17 0.64 -2.65
N ILE A 536 9.68 1.47 -3.56
CA ILE A 536 11.03 2.03 -3.52
C ILE A 536 10.93 3.38 -2.81
N ASP A 537 11.50 3.42 -1.60
CA ASP A 537 11.73 4.66 -0.88
C ASP A 537 12.78 5.46 -1.64
N TYR A 538 13.93 4.84 -1.96
CA TYR A 538 14.96 5.45 -2.78
C TYR A 538 15.81 4.42 -3.52
N ARG A 539 16.12 4.67 -4.79
CA ARG A 539 17.08 3.86 -5.56
C ARG A 539 18.08 4.73 -6.28
N VAL A 540 19.35 4.30 -6.23
CA VAL A 540 20.44 4.86 -7.04
C VAL A 540 21.02 3.78 -7.91
N VAL A 541 21.21 4.10 -9.18
CA VAL A 541 21.97 3.26 -10.12
C VAL A 541 23.11 4.09 -10.68
N GLY A 542 24.31 3.53 -10.66
CA GLY A 542 25.49 4.12 -11.27
C GLY A 542 26.18 3.09 -12.15
N GLY A 543 26.67 3.47 -13.33
CA GLY A 543 27.34 2.53 -14.21
C GLY A 543 28.19 3.17 -15.27
N LEU A 544 29.06 2.35 -15.87
CA LEU A 544 29.88 2.70 -17.02
C LEU A 544 29.67 1.65 -18.10
N GLY A 545 29.72 2.06 -19.36
CA GLY A 545 29.47 1.17 -20.47
C GLY A 545 30.20 1.53 -21.75
N VAL A 546 30.25 0.56 -22.65
CA VAL A 546 30.74 0.70 -24.02
C VAL A 546 29.68 0.22 -24.97
N GLY A 547 29.57 0.85 -26.13
CA GLY A 547 28.65 0.43 -27.16
C GLY A 547 29.22 0.63 -28.55
N TYR A 548 28.61 -0.09 -29.48
CA TYR A 548 28.95 -0.08 -30.87
C TYR A 548 27.70 0.22 -31.70
N GLN A 549 27.82 1.26 -32.52
CA GLN A 549 26.77 1.68 -33.42
C GLN A 549 26.88 0.89 -34.72
N LEU A 550 25.95 -0.06 -34.89
CA LEU A 550 25.90 -0.97 -36.04
C LEU A 550 25.40 -0.24 -37.29
N TYR A 551 24.43 0.67 -37.11
CA TYR A 551 23.81 1.39 -38.19
C TYR A 551 23.39 2.80 -37.74
N GLN A 552 23.55 3.77 -38.63
CA GLN A 552 22.97 5.10 -38.52
C GLN A 552 22.73 5.69 -39.90
N ASP A 553 21.59 6.34 -40.10
CA ASP A 553 21.32 7.10 -41.32
C ASP A 553 20.91 8.55 -41.05
N THR A 554 20.66 9.28 -42.13
CA THR A 554 20.29 10.70 -42.14
C THR A 554 18.88 10.94 -41.59
N LEU A 555 18.03 9.92 -41.51
CA LEU A 555 16.67 9.98 -40.95
C LEU A 555 16.65 9.65 -39.45
N SER A 556 17.82 9.60 -38.80
CA SER A 556 17.99 9.24 -37.39
C SER A 556 17.54 7.81 -37.06
N ASN A 557 17.55 6.92 -38.05
CA ASN A 557 17.44 5.50 -37.80
C ASN A 557 18.76 5.02 -37.21
N GLU A 558 18.68 4.18 -36.19
CA GLU A 558 19.88 3.67 -35.55
C GLU A 558 19.68 2.25 -35.06
N VAL A 559 20.74 1.46 -35.14
CA VAL A 559 20.86 0.19 -34.43
C VAL A 559 22.15 0.25 -33.65
N HIS A 560 22.06 0.02 -32.34
CA HIS A 560 23.23 -0.04 -31.48
C HIS A 560 23.10 -1.14 -30.44
N VAL A 561 24.25 -1.70 -30.10
CA VAL A 561 24.41 -2.62 -28.99
C VAL A 561 25.34 -1.96 -27.98
N SER A 562 25.00 -2.06 -26.71
CA SER A 562 25.80 -1.50 -25.63
C SER A 562 25.84 -2.47 -24.47
N TYR A 563 26.92 -2.39 -23.71
CA TYR A 563 27.18 -3.18 -22.54
C TYR A 563 27.56 -2.25 -21.40
N PHE A 564 26.96 -2.44 -20.23
CA PHE A 564 27.31 -1.72 -19.01
C PHE A 564 27.69 -2.66 -17.88
N LEU A 565 28.59 -2.18 -17.03
CA LEU A 565 28.72 -2.64 -15.66
C LEU A 565 28.08 -1.58 -14.76
N MET A 566 27.09 -1.98 -13.95
CA MET A 566 26.30 -1.03 -13.15
C MET A 566 26.07 -1.56 -11.74
N GLY A 567 26.21 -0.67 -10.76
CA GLY A 567 25.84 -0.89 -9.37
C GLY A 567 24.47 -0.28 -9.10
N GLU A 568 23.61 -1.04 -8.43
CA GLU A 568 22.30 -0.61 -7.96
C GLU A 568 22.27 -0.70 -6.44
N LYS A 569 21.82 0.38 -5.79
CA LYS A 569 21.47 0.39 -4.37
C LYS A 569 20.01 0.81 -4.24
N THR A 570 19.19 -0.08 -3.70
CA THR A 570 17.75 0.12 -3.53
C THR A 570 17.39 0.01 -2.06
N GLN A 571 16.74 1.06 -1.55
CA GLN A 571 16.02 1.08 -0.28
C GLN A 571 14.52 0.92 -0.59
N TYR A 572 13.90 -0.10 0.00
CA TYR A 572 12.46 -0.25 -0.02
C TYR A 572 11.83 0.37 1.24
N TYR A 573 10.54 0.68 1.21
CA TYR A 573 9.80 1.16 2.40
C TYR A 573 9.76 0.15 3.56
N THR A 574 10.16 -1.10 3.31
CA THR A 574 10.08 -2.22 4.25
C THR A 574 11.39 -2.43 5.02
N ASP A 575 12.21 -1.39 5.18
CA ASP A 575 13.60 -1.41 5.65
C ASP A 575 14.56 -2.36 4.91
N LEU A 576 14.08 -2.97 3.82
CA LEU A 576 14.86 -3.89 3.01
C LEU A 576 15.84 -3.10 2.14
N GLN A 577 17.12 -3.42 2.27
CA GLN A 577 18.19 -2.87 1.45
C GLN A 577 18.72 -3.95 0.51
N ARG A 578 18.83 -3.58 -0.77
CA ARG A 578 19.45 -4.43 -1.78
C ARG A 578 20.53 -3.66 -2.51
N GLN A 579 21.74 -4.20 -2.50
CA GLN A 579 22.86 -3.69 -3.28
C GLN A 579 23.37 -4.79 -4.22
N VAL A 580 23.36 -4.53 -5.52
CA VAL A 580 23.75 -5.52 -6.54
C VAL A 580 24.58 -4.85 -7.61
N LEU A 581 25.66 -5.52 -8.00
CA LEU A 581 26.42 -5.20 -9.20
C LEU A 581 25.91 -6.07 -10.34
N ARG A 582 25.67 -5.50 -11.53
CA ARG A 582 25.07 -6.18 -12.67
C ARG A 582 25.84 -5.92 -13.96
N HIS A 583 25.85 -6.94 -14.82
CA HIS A 583 26.09 -6.76 -16.24
C HIS A 583 24.81 -6.25 -16.91
N SER A 584 24.91 -5.48 -17.98
CA SER A 584 23.75 -4.99 -18.74
C SER A 584 24.04 -5.03 -20.23
N LEU A 585 23.60 -6.09 -20.90
CA LEU A 585 23.61 -6.11 -22.36
C LEU A 585 22.33 -5.46 -22.88
N ARG A 586 22.48 -4.51 -23.79
CA ARG A 586 21.38 -3.73 -24.34
C ARG A 586 21.45 -3.70 -25.86
N ALA A 587 20.34 -4.00 -26.50
CA ALA A 587 20.14 -3.84 -27.93
C ALA A 587 19.01 -2.83 -28.19
N LYS A 588 19.25 -1.84 -29.04
CA LYS A 588 18.27 -0.83 -29.42
C LYS A 588 18.20 -0.68 -30.94
N GLY A 589 16.98 -0.59 -31.44
CA GLY A 589 16.66 -0.24 -32.81
C GLY A 589 15.68 0.93 -32.83
N LYS A 590 15.93 1.91 -33.69
CA LYS A 590 15.01 3.00 -34.02
C LYS A 590 14.86 3.08 -35.53
N TYR A 591 13.62 3.08 -36.00
CA TYR A 591 13.27 3.24 -37.40
C TYR A 591 12.18 4.29 -37.56
N THR A 592 12.45 5.30 -38.36
CA THR A 592 11.66 6.49 -38.59
C THR A 592 11.42 6.59 -40.09
N ARG A 593 10.15 6.61 -40.48
CA ARG A 593 9.75 6.80 -41.87
C ARG A 593 8.48 7.64 -41.93
N GLY A 594 8.58 8.81 -42.56
CA GLY A 594 7.50 9.79 -42.57
C GLY A 594 7.21 10.32 -41.17
N GLY A 595 5.92 10.41 -40.80
CA GLY A 595 5.49 10.79 -39.46
C GLY A 595 5.55 9.67 -38.41
N THR A 596 6.04 8.48 -38.78
CA THR A 596 5.96 7.29 -37.93
C THR A 596 7.35 6.88 -37.44
N THR A 597 7.45 6.59 -36.14
CA THR A 597 8.67 6.12 -35.48
C THR A 597 8.38 4.80 -34.76
N LEU A 598 9.15 3.77 -35.07
CA LEU A 598 9.20 2.51 -34.36
C LEU A 598 10.49 2.46 -33.54
N THR A 599 10.38 2.16 -32.25
CA THR A 599 11.51 1.97 -31.35
C THR A 599 11.39 0.61 -30.69
N ALA A 600 12.47 -0.17 -30.69
CA ALA A 600 12.56 -1.43 -29.99
C ALA A 600 13.81 -1.43 -29.11
N LEU A 601 13.69 -1.90 -27.89
CA LEU A 601 14.74 -1.83 -26.89
C LEU A 601 14.66 -3.03 -25.96
N VAL A 602 15.76 -3.75 -25.82
CA VAL A 602 15.85 -4.94 -24.98
C VAL A 602 17.09 -4.86 -24.10
N TYR A 603 16.93 -5.26 -22.84
CA TYR A 603 17.96 -5.36 -21.82
C TYR A 603 18.00 -6.77 -21.25
N TYR A 604 19.21 -7.33 -21.10
CA TYR A 604 19.48 -8.51 -20.30
C TYR A 604 20.51 -8.18 -19.22
N GLN A 605 20.13 -8.37 -17.95
CA GLN A 605 20.81 -7.78 -16.81
C GLN A 605 21.08 -8.77 -15.65
N PRO A 606 22.00 -9.72 -15.83
CA PRO A 606 22.39 -10.65 -14.77
C PRO A 606 23.27 -9.99 -13.70
N ALA A 607 23.14 -10.44 -12.45
CA ALA A 607 23.99 -10.05 -11.35
C ALA A 607 25.39 -10.64 -11.49
N VAL A 608 26.39 -9.83 -11.13
CA VAL A 608 27.79 -10.25 -11.06
C VAL A 608 27.92 -11.24 -9.90
N GLY A 609 28.24 -12.50 -10.20
CA GLY A 609 28.40 -13.57 -9.22
C GLY A 609 27.21 -14.53 -9.07
N ASN A 610 26.04 -14.23 -9.66
CA ASN A 610 24.89 -15.14 -9.68
C ASN A 610 24.07 -15.01 -10.98
N VAL A 611 24.71 -15.36 -12.10
CA VAL A 611 24.16 -15.15 -13.45
C VAL A 611 22.88 -15.95 -13.71
N ASN A 612 22.77 -17.16 -13.14
CA ASN A 612 21.63 -18.06 -13.35
C ASN A 612 20.50 -17.88 -12.32
N GLY A 613 20.79 -17.27 -11.15
CA GLY A 613 19.83 -17.10 -10.07
C GLY A 613 19.32 -15.67 -9.86
N ASP A 614 20.03 -14.65 -10.34
CA ASP A 614 19.63 -13.23 -10.24
C ASP A 614 19.85 -12.49 -11.57
N TYR A 615 18.86 -12.53 -12.44
CA TYR A 615 18.81 -11.79 -13.69
C TYR A 615 17.49 -11.04 -13.90
N ARG A 616 17.56 -10.00 -14.73
CA ARG A 616 16.40 -9.22 -15.21
C ARG A 616 16.40 -9.14 -16.73
N VAL A 617 15.23 -9.26 -17.33
CA VAL A 617 15.00 -9.04 -18.76
C VAL A 617 13.95 -7.94 -18.92
N ASN A 618 14.26 -6.89 -19.67
CA ASN A 618 13.27 -5.86 -20.01
C ASN A 618 13.22 -5.68 -21.52
N GLY A 619 12.00 -5.61 -22.07
CA GLY A 619 11.73 -5.32 -23.47
C GLY A 619 10.73 -4.18 -23.59
N THR A 620 10.97 -3.25 -24.51
CA THR A 620 10.01 -2.19 -24.84
C THR A 620 9.97 -1.98 -26.35
N GLY A 621 8.77 -2.08 -26.91
CA GLY A 621 8.45 -1.74 -28.29
C GLY A 621 7.48 -0.56 -28.31
N ALA A 622 7.80 0.50 -29.04
CA ALA A 622 6.98 1.70 -29.13
C ALA A 622 6.77 2.10 -30.59
N LEU A 623 5.51 2.31 -30.97
CA LEU A 623 5.09 2.90 -32.23
C LEU A 623 4.53 4.29 -31.95
N ALA A 624 5.19 5.32 -32.47
CA ALA A 624 4.74 6.70 -32.37
C ALA A 624 4.35 7.23 -33.75
N VAL A 625 3.13 7.75 -33.88
CA VAL A 625 2.61 8.41 -35.07
C VAL A 625 2.44 9.89 -34.77
N ARG A 626 3.21 10.72 -35.46
CA ARG A 626 3.15 12.18 -35.36
C ARG A 626 1.87 12.67 -36.03
N LEU A 627 1.00 13.29 -35.22
CA LEU A 627 -0.27 13.87 -35.68
C LEU A 627 -0.12 15.35 -36.03
N SER A 628 0.76 16.08 -35.33
CA SER A 628 1.06 17.48 -35.61
C SER A 628 2.52 17.81 -35.28
N ARG A 629 2.92 19.10 -35.32
CA ARG A 629 4.26 19.53 -34.91
C ARG A 629 4.58 19.20 -33.44
N HIS A 630 3.57 19.19 -32.58
CA HIS A 630 3.73 19.04 -31.14
C HIS A 630 2.97 17.84 -30.57
N LEU A 631 2.14 17.15 -31.36
CA LEU A 631 1.31 16.05 -30.90
C LEU A 631 1.68 14.76 -31.62
N ALA A 632 1.86 13.68 -30.85
CA ALA A 632 2.00 12.33 -31.36
C ALA A 632 1.09 11.37 -30.58
N LEU A 633 0.51 10.40 -31.29
CA LEU A 633 -0.08 9.22 -30.70
C LEU A 633 1.01 8.17 -30.52
N ALA A 634 1.12 7.59 -29.33
CA ALA A 634 2.09 6.56 -29.02
C ALA A 634 1.36 5.29 -28.54
N VAL A 635 1.76 4.15 -29.08
CA VAL A 635 1.40 2.81 -28.62
C VAL A 635 2.67 2.15 -28.15
N THR A 636 2.72 1.74 -26.89
CA THR A 636 3.90 1.12 -26.28
C THR A 636 3.51 -0.22 -25.69
N TYR A 637 4.24 -1.26 -26.07
CA TYR A 637 4.21 -2.56 -25.44
C TYR A 637 5.50 -2.73 -24.66
N ALA A 638 5.40 -3.14 -23.40
CA ALA A 638 6.58 -3.46 -22.61
C ALA A 638 6.40 -4.74 -21.82
N TYR A 639 7.52 -5.42 -21.67
CA TYR A 639 7.70 -6.70 -21.03
C TYR A 639 8.82 -6.56 -20.00
N SER A 640 8.59 -7.05 -18.79
CA SER A 640 9.62 -7.12 -17.75
C SER A 640 9.58 -8.49 -17.10
N LEU A 641 10.74 -9.09 -16.93
CA LEU A 641 10.96 -10.32 -16.18
C LEU A 641 12.03 -10.07 -15.12
N GLU A 642 11.70 -10.30 -13.86
CA GLU A 642 12.66 -10.42 -12.76
C GLU A 642 12.69 -11.89 -12.32
N SER A 643 13.88 -12.42 -12.04
CA SER A 643 14.06 -13.80 -11.55
C SER A 643 13.95 -13.90 -10.03
N ILE A 644 14.39 -12.84 -9.33
CA ILE A 644 14.20 -12.64 -7.91
C ILE A 644 13.22 -11.50 -7.72
N ASN A 645 12.06 -11.83 -7.18
CA ASN A 645 10.96 -10.91 -6.95
C ASN A 645 10.61 -10.97 -5.47
N VAL A 646 10.02 -9.90 -4.98
CA VAL A 646 9.40 -9.90 -3.66
C VAL A 646 8.28 -10.95 -3.67
N GLU A 647 8.16 -11.71 -2.58
CA GLU A 647 7.19 -12.79 -2.43
C GLU A 647 5.77 -12.27 -2.73
N GLY A 648 5.07 -12.93 -3.65
CA GLY A 648 3.77 -12.47 -4.16
C GLY A 648 3.79 -11.60 -5.43
N ARG A 649 4.96 -11.19 -5.94
CA ARG A 649 5.05 -10.49 -7.23
C ARG A 649 5.24 -11.48 -8.38
N ALA A 650 4.38 -11.38 -9.39
CA ALA A 650 4.55 -12.15 -10.62
C ALA A 650 5.92 -11.83 -11.25
N PRO A 651 6.76 -12.84 -11.56
CA PRO A 651 8.08 -12.63 -12.14
C PRO A 651 8.01 -11.93 -13.50
N VAL A 652 6.94 -12.21 -14.25
CA VAL A 652 6.68 -11.67 -15.57
C VAL A 652 5.58 -10.62 -15.47
N ASN A 653 5.76 -9.51 -16.19
CA ASN A 653 4.75 -8.47 -16.33
C ASN A 653 4.75 -7.90 -17.75
N THR A 654 3.55 -7.64 -18.27
CA THR A 654 3.32 -7.07 -19.60
C THR A 654 2.32 -5.93 -19.53
N ASN A 655 2.62 -4.83 -20.21
CA ASN A 655 1.73 -3.69 -20.31
C ASN A 655 1.59 -3.24 -21.77
N LEU A 656 0.37 -2.89 -22.16
CA LEU A 656 0.08 -2.18 -23.38
C LEU A 656 -0.45 -0.79 -23.02
N SER A 657 0.26 0.24 -23.43
CA SER A 657 -0.10 1.64 -23.18
C SER A 657 -0.41 2.35 -24.48
N VAL A 658 -1.53 3.06 -24.51
CA VAL A 658 -1.91 3.94 -25.62
C VAL A 658 -2.07 5.35 -25.06
N GLY A 659 -1.46 6.33 -25.70
CA GLY A 659 -1.49 7.68 -25.19
C GLY A 659 -1.09 8.75 -26.17
N PHE A 660 -1.43 9.98 -25.83
CA PHE A 660 -1.00 11.16 -26.57
C PHE A 660 0.18 11.80 -25.85
N THR A 661 1.20 12.14 -26.62
CA THR A 661 2.33 12.93 -26.13
C THR A 661 2.29 14.28 -26.80
N TYR A 662 2.16 15.32 -25.99
CA TYR A 662 2.39 16.69 -26.41
C TYR A 662 3.81 17.09 -26.04
N ALA A 663 4.64 17.45 -27.02
CA ALA A 663 6.03 17.86 -26.81
C ALA A 663 6.24 19.32 -27.25
N ALA A 664 6.71 20.14 -26.32
CA ALA A 664 7.15 21.50 -26.56
C ALA A 664 8.66 21.58 -26.31
N GLY A 665 9.42 21.93 -27.35
CA GLY A 665 10.87 22.09 -27.27
C GLY A 665 11.32 23.51 -27.59
N LYS A 666 12.37 23.96 -26.91
CA LYS A 666 13.17 25.15 -27.28
C LYS A 666 14.62 24.73 -27.54
#